data_AF-A0A5C7BBB0-F1
#
_entry.id   AF-A0A5C7BBB0-F1
#
_cell.length_a   1.000
_cell.length_b   1.000
_cell.length_c   1.000
_cell.angle_alpha   90.00
_cell.angle_beta   90.00
_cell.angle_gamma   90.00
#
_symmetry.space_group_name_H-M   'P 1'
#
loop_
_entity.id
_entity.type
_entity.pdbx_description
1 polymer ?
#
loop_
_entity_poly.entity_id
_entity_poly.type
_entity_poly.pdbx_seq_one_letter_code
_entity_poly.pdbx_strand_id
1 'polypeptide(L)'
;MKKTITLTLLCLLSVVSIFAQDLLERNCGAMENLEFRKQQDPNLEARMQQIETFTENKIQEMQTNRIDGNIITIPVVVHVLYRNSTENISVAQIQSQLDVLNEDFRRTNPDADNAWSQASDSEIEFCLVTVDPNGNATTGITRKSTTRRDWGTTDDMKRSSTGGVDPWNTSEYLNMWIVPQMLSNGGTILGYAQFPGGNAATDGVVMGYNYFGRTGNVSAPFDGGRTTTHEVGHYFNLRHIWGDANCGNDFVSDTPTHQASNGGCPVGQVSCGSTDMVQNYMDYTNDSCMNLFTLGQKNRMRAVLASGGARRSLALSDKCGAVTQPTCTDGIQNGNETGVDCGGSCTPCQTGNQYCASQGNSIADEYISRVQVGTINKGSGAQTYSDFTSTSTDLNKGSNYTLTVTPTWTGTTYSEGYAAWIDYNDDGDFTDAGEQVLTIAATQTTPVSGTFTVPAGTADGDKRLRVSMKYDGVPTSCELFPYGEVEDYTVTIKSVSTPTGCTGAISSFPYNEGFESGFGAWTQATGDDFNWTRTSGATPSSNTGPSSANEGSQYVFMESSAPNFSTKRSILVSPCFNLSGQNQATFNFKYHMYGASAMGNLKLAVSTDNGSSWTTVWTKSGNQGNSWQDATIDLSTYVNSNVKLRFDGTTGTTWQGDMAVDAISLTNGSTDKCAGVSPYDGSQSYSAGDRVTFQGSLYERTTSGWTNLGACGTARINDEGFVQHLDVEISVYPNPVKGNELFVKSNIENLVFTIVNMLGQEVVKGTSANSIDVGNLEAGLYLIQFRINDQFETLKFIKQ
;
A
#
# COMPACT_ATOMS: atom_id res chain seq x y z
N MET A 1 50.22 55.70 70.90
CA MET A 1 51.64 56.03 70.60
C MET A 1 52.42 54.75 70.31
N LYS A 2 53.41 54.82 69.40
CA LYS A 2 54.19 53.74 68.70
C LYS A 2 53.56 53.39 67.34
N LYS A 3 53.99 53.89 66.15
CA LYS A 3 55.30 53.86 65.42
C LYS A 3 55.88 52.44 65.40
N THR A 4 55.99 51.75 64.25
CA THR A 4 57.00 51.86 63.14
C THR A 4 56.51 51.02 61.93
N ILE A 5 56.35 51.48 60.68
CA ILE A 5 57.27 51.73 59.53
C ILE A 5 58.39 50.69 59.30
N THR A 6 58.27 49.90 58.21
CA THR A 6 59.22 49.62 57.08
C THR A 6 58.67 48.44 56.23
N LEU A 7 58.88 48.22 54.92
CA LEU A 7 59.46 48.95 53.78
C LEU A 7 59.08 48.16 52.48
N THR A 8 58.69 48.90 51.46
CA THR A 8 58.66 48.78 49.98
C THR A 8 59.17 47.53 49.18
N LEU A 9 58.63 47.46 47.93
CA LEU A 9 58.95 46.67 46.70
C LEU A 9 58.17 45.34 46.57
N LEU A 10 57.32 45.07 45.55
CA LEU A 10 57.57 45.11 44.10
C LEU A 10 56.26 44.96 43.27
N CYS A 11 55.93 46.00 42.49
CA CYS A 11 55.57 46.00 41.04
C CYS A 11 54.49 45.06 40.42
N LEU A 12 53.54 45.72 39.74
CA LEU A 12 52.75 45.35 38.55
C LEU A 12 52.41 43.88 38.25
N LEU A 13 51.09 43.57 38.26
CA LEU A 13 50.43 42.78 37.22
C LEU A 13 48.91 43.02 37.27
N SER A 14 48.47 44.05 36.55
CA SER A 14 47.09 44.19 36.10
C SER A 14 46.88 43.23 34.92
N VAL A 15 46.39 42.03 35.20
CA VAL A 15 45.95 41.07 34.18
C VAL A 15 44.49 41.36 33.88
N VAL A 16 44.24 41.76 32.63
CA VAL A 16 42.92 41.77 32.00
C VAL A 16 42.40 40.34 32.02
N SER A 17 41.39 40.06 32.84
CA SER A 17 40.58 38.86 32.69
C SER A 17 39.73 39.03 31.43
N ILE A 18 40.25 38.51 30.31
CA ILE A 18 39.43 38.22 29.14
C ILE A 18 38.45 37.14 29.59
N PHE A 19 37.17 37.50 29.73
CA PHE A 19 36.11 36.52 29.76
C PHE A 19 36.11 35.82 28.40
N ALA A 20 36.52 34.56 28.36
CA ALA A 20 36.12 33.68 27.28
C ALA A 20 34.60 33.56 27.37
N GLN A 21 33.89 34.26 26.51
CA GLN A 21 32.51 33.89 26.19
C GLN A 21 32.64 32.56 25.44
N ASP A 22 32.37 31.45 26.12
CA ASP A 22 32.07 30.20 25.41
C ASP A 22 30.87 30.50 24.51
N LEU A 23 31.13 30.66 23.22
CA LEU A 23 30.09 30.74 22.19
C LEU A 23 29.34 29.42 22.27
N LEU A 24 28.08 29.44 22.73
CA LEU A 24 27.21 28.27 22.64
C LEU A 24 27.03 27.95 21.16
N GLU A 25 27.66 26.89 20.69
CA GLU A 25 27.58 26.41 19.32
C GLU A 25 26.36 25.46 19.17
N ARG A 26 25.64 25.54 18.05
CA ARG A 26 24.57 24.56 17.77
C ARG A 26 25.21 23.19 17.65
N ASN A 27 24.61 22.19 18.29
CA ASN A 27 25.06 20.82 18.19
C ASN A 27 23.85 19.92 17.95
N CYS A 28 23.78 19.32 16.76
CA CYS A 28 22.76 18.36 16.34
C CYS A 28 23.30 16.93 16.46
N GLY A 29 22.46 16.03 17.00
CA GLY A 29 22.78 14.61 17.16
C GLY A 29 22.39 13.70 15.99
N ALA A 30 21.90 14.24 14.86
CA ALA A 30 21.34 13.43 13.77
C ALA A 30 22.36 12.47 13.15
N MET A 31 23.61 12.90 12.97
CA MET A 31 24.68 12.04 12.46
C MET A 31 25.12 10.97 13.45
N GLU A 32 25.18 11.29 14.75
CA GLU A 32 25.45 10.29 15.79
C GLU A 32 24.34 9.24 15.86
N ASN A 33 23.07 9.67 15.80
CA ASN A 33 21.93 8.77 15.73
C ASN A 33 22.01 7.88 14.49
N LEU A 34 22.31 8.45 13.33
CA LEU A 34 22.47 7.70 12.09
C LEU A 34 23.54 6.61 12.21
N GLU A 35 24.72 6.94 12.74
CA GLU A 35 25.80 5.96 12.91
C GLU A 35 25.44 4.88 13.93
N PHE A 36 24.78 5.23 15.04
CA PHE A 36 24.21 4.25 15.96
C PHE A 36 23.21 3.32 15.25
N ARG A 37 22.36 3.86 14.38
CA ARG A 37 21.35 3.08 13.64
C ARG A 37 21.96 2.14 12.60
N LYS A 38 23.02 2.56 11.90
CA LYS A 38 23.76 1.68 10.97
C LYS A 38 24.39 0.50 11.70
N GLN A 39 24.80 0.67 12.95
CA GLN A 39 25.31 -0.44 13.77
C GLN A 39 24.21 -1.42 14.18
N GLN A 40 22.97 -0.94 14.39
CA GLN A 40 21.83 -1.78 14.76
C GLN A 40 21.18 -2.46 13.55
N ASP A 41 21.22 -1.83 12.37
CA ASP A 41 20.62 -2.34 11.14
C ASP A 41 21.63 -2.24 9.97
N PRO A 42 22.28 -3.37 9.61
CA PRO A 42 23.28 -3.38 8.55
C PRO A 42 22.71 -3.11 7.15
N ASN A 43 21.38 -3.18 6.96
CA ASN A 43 20.73 -2.87 5.69
C ASN A 43 20.33 -1.39 5.56
N LEU A 44 20.47 -0.59 6.62
CA LEU A 44 20.09 0.83 6.62
C LEU A 44 20.82 1.61 5.53
N GLU A 45 22.13 1.41 5.38
CA GLU A 45 22.94 2.08 4.38
C GLU A 45 22.43 1.80 2.96
N ALA A 46 22.08 0.54 2.66
CA ALA A 46 21.52 0.16 1.36
C ALA A 46 20.15 0.83 1.10
N ARG A 47 19.28 0.89 2.12
CA ARG A 47 17.98 1.59 2.00
C ARG A 47 18.17 3.10 1.81
N MET A 48 19.11 3.71 2.52
CA MET A 48 19.42 5.13 2.32
C MET A 48 19.96 5.41 0.91
N GLN A 49 20.82 4.54 0.37
CA GLN A 49 21.28 4.67 -1.02
C GLN A 49 20.14 4.55 -2.04
N GLN A 50 19.18 3.65 -1.79
CA GLN A 50 17.97 3.56 -2.62
C GLN A 50 17.13 4.84 -2.53
N ILE A 51 16.99 5.42 -1.33
CA ILE A 51 16.27 6.69 -1.12
C ILE A 51 17.00 7.85 -1.81
N GLU A 52 18.33 7.90 -1.76
CA GLU A 52 19.11 8.91 -2.48
C GLU A 52 18.95 8.77 -4.00
N THR A 53 19.07 7.55 -4.54
CA THR A 53 18.87 7.28 -5.97
C THR A 53 17.46 7.68 -6.41
N PHE A 54 16.45 7.32 -5.62
CA PHE A 54 15.06 7.73 -5.87
C PHE A 54 14.90 9.25 -5.82
N THR A 55 15.51 9.91 -4.83
CA THR A 55 15.46 11.36 -4.65
C THR A 55 16.06 12.08 -5.85
N GLU A 56 17.24 11.66 -6.31
CA GLU A 56 17.89 12.23 -7.49
C GLU A 56 17.04 12.07 -8.76
N ASN A 57 16.55 10.87 -9.03
CA ASN A 57 15.68 10.59 -10.18
C ASN A 57 14.39 11.42 -10.12
N LYS A 58 13.77 11.53 -8.94
CA LYS A 58 12.53 12.29 -8.76
C LYS A 58 12.77 13.79 -8.94
N ILE A 59 13.90 14.33 -8.50
CA ILE A 59 14.25 15.74 -8.73
C ILE A 59 14.41 16.01 -10.24
N GLN A 60 15.03 15.11 -10.99
CA GLN A 60 15.15 15.24 -12.45
C GLN A 60 13.76 15.21 -13.13
N GLU A 61 12.87 14.32 -12.69
CA GLU A 61 11.48 14.29 -13.15
C GLU A 61 10.75 15.61 -12.87
N MET A 62 10.91 16.17 -11.66
CA MET A 62 10.30 17.45 -11.27
C MET A 62 10.81 18.66 -12.08
N GLN A 63 12.00 18.58 -12.68
CA GLN A 63 12.55 19.63 -13.55
C GLN A 63 11.89 19.64 -14.95
N THR A 64 11.37 18.50 -15.40
CA THR A 64 10.70 18.37 -16.71
C THR A 64 9.19 18.55 -16.63
N ASN A 65 8.58 18.08 -15.53
CA ASN A 65 7.19 18.31 -15.17
C ASN A 65 7.15 19.12 -13.87
N ARG A 66 7.09 20.44 -13.98
CA ARG A 66 6.95 21.33 -12.83
C ARG A 66 5.78 20.82 -11.97
N ILE A 67 6.02 20.55 -10.69
CA ILE A 67 4.93 20.32 -9.73
C ILE A 67 4.22 21.66 -9.56
N ASP A 68 3.21 21.92 -10.38
CA ASP A 68 2.29 23.02 -10.17
C ASP A 68 1.30 22.62 -9.08
N GLY A 69 1.32 23.36 -7.97
CA GLY A 69 0.24 23.48 -7.01
C GLY A 69 -0.16 22.20 -6.26
N ASN A 70 0.41 22.00 -5.08
CA ASN A 70 -0.33 21.65 -3.86
C ASN A 70 0.61 21.75 -2.65
N ILE A 71 0.15 22.48 -1.62
CA ILE A 71 0.78 22.55 -0.31
C ILE A 71 0.61 21.17 0.36
N ILE A 72 1.69 20.60 0.89
CA ILE A 72 1.65 19.33 1.62
C ILE A 72 1.56 19.65 3.12
N THR A 73 0.44 19.32 3.76
CA THR A 73 0.28 19.49 5.20
C THR A 73 0.66 18.22 5.94
N ILE A 74 1.60 18.32 6.89
CA ILE A 74 2.15 17.22 7.66
C ILE A 74 1.51 17.22 9.06
N PRO A 75 0.83 16.14 9.46
CA PRO A 75 0.25 16.05 10.80
C PRO A 75 1.32 15.79 11.87
N VAL A 76 1.34 16.61 12.92
CA VAL A 76 2.34 16.58 13.99
C VAL A 76 1.71 16.18 15.32
N VAL A 77 2.36 15.27 16.03
CA VAL A 77 2.11 14.98 17.46
C VAL A 77 3.33 15.35 18.29
N VAL A 78 3.10 16.02 19.43
CA VAL A 78 4.15 16.48 20.34
C VAL A 78 4.07 15.72 21.67
N HIS A 79 5.11 14.96 21.99
CA HIS A 79 5.25 14.21 23.23
C HIS A 79 6.16 14.96 24.22
N VAL A 80 5.57 15.57 25.24
CA VAL A 80 6.31 16.30 26.28
C VAL A 80 6.65 15.39 27.44
N LEU A 81 7.94 15.10 27.62
CA LEU A 81 8.48 14.46 28.81
C LEU A 81 9.02 15.53 29.76
N TYR A 82 8.51 15.55 30.99
CA TYR A 82 8.83 16.62 31.94
C TYR A 82 9.03 16.11 33.37
N ARG A 83 9.89 16.78 34.14
CA ARG A 83 10.10 16.47 35.57
C ARG A 83 9.50 17.52 36.49
N ASN A 84 9.35 18.75 36.00
CA ASN A 84 8.85 19.90 36.74
C ASN A 84 7.99 20.80 35.84
N SER A 85 7.40 21.84 36.42
CA SER A 85 6.51 22.76 35.71
C SER A 85 7.19 23.58 34.61
N THR A 86 8.51 23.80 34.70
CA THR A 86 9.27 24.54 33.67
C THR A 86 9.44 23.71 32.41
N GLU A 87 9.76 22.43 32.57
CA GLU A 87 9.92 21.46 31.48
C GLU A 87 8.56 21.04 30.88
N ASN A 88 7.47 21.18 31.63
CA ASN A 88 6.10 20.95 31.16
C ASN A 88 5.59 22.13 30.32
N ILE A 89 6.22 22.36 29.16
CA ILE A 89 6.05 23.55 28.32
C ILE A 89 4.59 23.83 27.96
N SER A 90 4.22 25.11 27.88
CA SER A 90 2.84 25.51 27.61
C SER A 90 2.36 25.15 26.21
N VAL A 91 1.04 25.04 26.01
CA VAL A 91 0.45 24.89 24.66
C VAL A 91 0.83 26.06 23.75
N ALA A 92 0.95 27.28 24.29
CA ALA A 92 1.38 28.45 23.52
C ALA A 92 2.83 28.32 23.02
N GLN A 93 3.74 27.76 23.82
CA GLN A 93 5.11 27.48 23.40
C GLN A 93 5.12 26.44 22.26
N ILE A 94 4.31 25.38 22.36
CA ILE A 94 4.17 24.37 21.31
C ILE A 94 3.59 24.97 20.03
N GLN A 95 2.50 25.74 20.14
CA GLN A 95 1.90 26.43 19.00
C GLN A 95 2.90 27.38 18.34
N SER A 96 3.70 28.11 19.13
CA SER A 96 4.73 28.99 18.58
C SER A 96 5.80 28.27 17.77
N GLN A 97 6.06 26.98 18.04
CA GLN A 97 6.94 26.17 17.20
C GLN A 97 6.30 25.77 15.88
N LEU A 98 5.01 25.41 15.90
CA LEU A 98 4.24 25.10 14.69
C LEU A 98 4.14 26.33 13.79
N ASP A 99 3.95 27.51 14.38
CA ASP A 99 3.97 28.78 13.65
C ASP A 99 5.34 29.00 12.97
N VAL A 100 6.45 28.80 13.69
CA VAL A 100 7.81 28.92 13.14
C VAL A 100 8.06 27.91 12.02
N LEU A 101 7.63 26.67 12.17
CA LEU A 101 7.76 25.66 11.11
C LEU A 101 6.99 26.05 9.86
N ASN A 102 5.75 26.50 10.01
CA ASN A 102 4.97 26.99 8.88
C ASN A 102 5.60 28.23 8.25
N GLU A 103 6.11 29.16 9.05
CA GLU A 103 6.82 30.34 8.56
C GLU A 103 8.08 29.99 7.77
N ASP A 104 8.96 29.15 8.32
CA ASP A 104 10.25 28.78 7.72
C ASP A 104 10.05 27.90 6.47
N PHE A 105 9.14 26.91 6.50
CA PHE A 105 8.87 26.01 5.36
C PHE A 105 7.98 26.63 4.29
N ARG A 106 7.19 27.67 4.61
CA ARG A 106 6.42 28.46 3.63
C ARG A 106 7.09 29.73 3.19
N ARG A 107 8.30 30.00 3.71
CA ARG A 107 9.05 31.23 3.44
C ARG A 107 8.24 32.51 3.75
N THR A 108 7.42 32.44 4.79
CA THR A 108 6.69 33.58 5.34
C THR A 108 7.31 34.07 6.65
N ASN A 109 8.50 33.57 6.99
CA ASN A 109 9.27 34.00 8.15
C ASN A 109 9.63 35.50 8.08
N PRO A 110 9.42 36.27 9.17
CA PRO A 110 9.63 37.73 9.15
C PRO A 110 11.06 38.18 8.83
N ASP A 111 12.05 37.32 9.04
CA ASP A 111 13.48 37.55 8.78
C ASP A 111 13.91 37.08 7.37
N ALA A 112 12.97 36.64 6.52
CA ALA A 112 13.25 36.31 5.14
C ALA A 112 13.76 37.54 4.37
N ASP A 113 14.91 37.36 3.70
CA ASP A 113 15.49 38.34 2.80
C ASP A 113 15.76 37.73 1.41
N ASN A 114 16.25 38.54 0.47
CA ASN A 114 16.65 38.09 -0.86
C ASN A 114 18.18 38.11 -1.03
N ALA A 115 18.95 37.89 0.04
CA ALA A 115 20.41 37.83 -0.05
C ALA A 115 20.88 36.67 -0.96
N TRP A 116 20.12 35.57 -0.97
CA TRP A 116 20.34 34.41 -1.82
C TRP A 116 19.16 34.20 -2.77
N SER A 117 19.41 34.29 -4.08
CA SER A 117 18.37 34.15 -5.11
C SER A 117 17.73 32.76 -5.18
N GLN A 118 18.43 31.74 -4.68
CA GLN A 118 17.95 30.36 -4.63
C GLN A 118 16.97 30.07 -3.49
N ALA A 119 16.71 31.04 -2.60
CA ALA A 119 15.83 30.85 -1.46
C ALA A 119 14.36 30.62 -1.89
N SER A 120 13.69 29.62 -1.31
CA SER A 120 12.44 29.08 -1.88
C SER A 120 11.38 28.71 -0.83
N ASP A 121 10.09 28.88 -1.16
CA ASP A 121 8.94 28.32 -0.41
C ASP A 121 8.92 26.81 -0.63
N SER A 122 9.09 26.01 0.44
CA SER A 122 9.13 24.55 0.34
C SER A 122 7.76 23.92 0.06
N GLU A 123 6.68 24.68 0.21
CA GLU A 123 5.28 24.26 0.05
C GLU A 123 4.92 23.08 0.96
N ILE A 124 5.46 23.09 2.18
CA ILE A 124 5.17 22.13 3.25
C ILE A 124 4.61 22.93 4.43
N GLU A 125 3.49 22.48 4.97
CA GLU A 125 2.86 23.00 6.18
C GLU A 125 2.81 21.92 7.25
N PHE A 126 2.58 22.34 8.49
CA PHE A 126 2.46 21.48 9.65
C PHE A 126 1.22 21.88 10.43
N CYS A 127 0.47 20.88 10.88
CA CYS A 127 -0.63 21.07 11.80
C CYS A 127 -0.41 20.22 13.05
N LEU A 128 -0.94 20.66 14.19
CA LEU A 128 -1.17 19.72 15.29
C LEU A 128 -2.29 18.77 14.89
N VAL A 129 -2.06 17.48 15.10
CA VAL A 129 -3.06 16.46 14.80
C VAL A 129 -4.30 16.64 15.65
N THR A 130 -5.43 16.36 15.03
CA THR A 130 -6.75 16.49 15.66
C THR A 130 -7.40 15.14 15.93
N VAL A 131 -6.86 14.08 15.32
CA VAL A 131 -7.27 12.69 15.49
C VAL A 131 -6.06 11.88 15.98
N ASP A 132 -6.24 11.07 17.02
CA ASP A 132 -5.21 10.18 17.55
C ASP A 132 -5.19 8.82 16.82
N PRO A 133 -4.23 7.91 17.12
CA PRO A 133 -4.12 6.63 16.42
C PRO A 133 -5.32 5.69 16.59
N ASN A 134 -6.19 5.95 17.57
CA ASN A 134 -7.42 5.19 17.79
C ASN A 134 -8.65 5.86 17.17
N GLY A 135 -8.49 7.00 16.50
CA GLY A 135 -9.59 7.77 15.93
C GLY A 135 -10.19 8.84 16.85
N ASN A 136 -9.59 9.11 18.03
CA ASN A 136 -10.12 10.09 18.96
C ASN A 136 -9.74 11.52 18.65
N ALA A 137 -10.64 12.45 18.96
CA ALA A 137 -10.29 13.86 19.09
C ALA A 137 -9.11 14.05 20.05
N THR A 138 -8.09 14.77 19.59
CA THR A 138 -6.89 15.05 20.39
C THR A 138 -6.43 16.49 20.19
N THR A 139 -5.66 16.96 21.16
CA THR A 139 -4.93 18.24 21.04
C THR A 139 -3.63 18.11 20.26
N GLY A 140 -3.27 16.88 19.87
CA GLY A 140 -1.97 16.55 19.26
C GLY A 140 -0.80 16.67 20.23
N ILE A 141 -1.07 16.80 21.54
CA ILE A 141 -0.07 16.97 22.58
C ILE A 141 -0.28 15.88 23.63
N THR A 142 0.78 15.10 23.88
CA THR A 142 0.83 14.15 25.00
C THR A 142 1.83 14.63 26.04
N ARG A 143 1.58 14.34 27.31
CA ARG A 143 2.42 14.79 28.43
C ARG A 143 2.69 13.63 29.38
N LYS A 144 3.96 13.35 29.64
CA LYS A 144 4.39 12.28 30.54
C LYS A 144 5.41 12.80 31.56
N SER A 145 5.06 12.66 32.84
CA SER A 145 6.01 12.90 33.93
C SER A 145 7.14 11.88 33.88
N THR A 146 8.37 12.32 34.13
CA THR A 146 9.56 11.47 34.22
C THR A 146 10.45 11.91 35.38
N THR A 147 11.32 11.02 35.85
CA THR A 147 12.40 11.35 36.79
C THR A 147 13.73 11.56 36.06
N ARG A 148 13.82 11.13 34.79
CA ARG A 148 15.04 11.18 33.99
C ARG A 148 15.29 12.57 33.44
N ARG A 149 16.44 13.15 33.81
CA ARG A 149 16.92 14.44 33.29
C ARG A 149 17.50 14.30 31.90
N ASP A 150 18.43 13.36 31.77
CA ASP A 150 19.39 13.34 30.68
C ASP A 150 18.99 12.27 29.67
N TRP A 151 18.77 12.69 28.44
CA TRP A 151 18.37 11.85 27.32
C TRP A 151 19.46 11.89 26.25
N GLY A 152 19.68 10.78 25.54
CA GLY A 152 20.72 10.67 24.53
C GLY A 152 20.16 10.30 23.16
N THR A 153 21.05 10.16 22.18
CA THR A 153 20.74 9.83 20.78
C THR A 153 20.44 8.34 20.54
N THR A 154 20.24 7.54 21.61
CA THR A 154 19.90 6.10 21.56
C THR A 154 18.39 5.81 21.67
N ASP A 155 17.57 6.86 21.59
CA ASP A 155 16.10 6.83 21.47
C ASP A 155 15.34 6.27 22.67
N ASP A 156 15.91 6.32 23.88
CA ASP A 156 15.19 5.92 25.11
C ASP A 156 13.90 6.73 25.34
N MET A 157 13.83 7.97 24.87
CA MET A 157 12.63 8.80 24.99
C MET A 157 11.49 8.32 24.09
N LYS A 158 11.79 7.53 23.05
CA LYS A 158 10.83 7.03 22.06
C LYS A 158 10.26 5.65 22.41
N ARG A 159 10.53 5.15 23.63
CA ARG A 159 10.09 3.83 24.08
C ARG A 159 9.49 3.89 25.48
N SER A 160 8.27 3.40 25.65
CA SER A 160 7.59 3.31 26.95
C SER A 160 8.37 2.45 27.94
N SER A 161 9.02 1.39 27.46
CA SER A 161 9.84 0.46 28.26
C SER A 161 11.07 1.11 28.92
N THR A 162 11.58 2.21 28.37
CA THR A 162 12.71 3.00 28.93
C THR A 162 12.25 4.29 29.62
N GLY A 163 10.95 4.39 29.93
CA GLY A 163 10.34 5.58 30.56
C GLY A 163 9.95 6.68 29.58
N GLY A 164 10.15 6.46 28.28
CA GLY A 164 9.77 7.33 27.16
C GLY A 164 8.29 7.23 26.78
N VAL A 165 7.96 7.68 25.57
CA VAL A 165 6.63 7.54 24.93
C VAL A 165 6.84 6.88 23.57
N ASP A 166 6.13 5.78 23.31
CA ASP A 166 6.18 5.10 22.01
C ASP A 166 5.63 6.03 20.91
N PRO A 167 6.16 5.97 19.67
CA PRO A 167 5.64 6.78 18.58
C PRO A 167 4.20 6.40 18.25
N TRP A 168 3.40 7.40 17.88
CA TRP A 168 2.21 7.21 17.07
C TRP A 168 2.60 6.75 15.66
N ASN A 169 1.66 6.17 14.92
CA ASN A 169 1.91 5.59 13.59
C ASN A 169 2.70 6.54 12.68
N THR A 170 3.96 6.24 12.42
CA THR A 170 4.87 7.18 11.72
C THR A 170 4.55 7.33 10.23
N SER A 171 3.64 6.49 9.70
CA SER A 171 3.07 6.68 8.37
C SER A 171 1.97 7.74 8.32
N GLU A 172 1.44 8.16 9.47
CA GLU A 172 0.34 9.14 9.59
C GLU A 172 0.72 10.38 10.40
N TYR A 173 1.74 10.28 11.27
CA TYR A 173 2.14 11.31 12.22
C TYR A 173 3.66 11.58 12.17
N LEU A 174 4.05 12.85 12.07
CA LEU A 174 5.38 13.32 12.47
C LEU A 174 5.43 13.40 14.00
N ASN A 175 6.18 12.50 14.61
CA ASN A 175 6.36 12.43 16.06
C ASN A 175 7.49 13.36 16.51
N MET A 176 7.19 14.24 17.46
CA MET A 176 8.16 15.15 18.07
C MET A 176 8.26 14.90 19.58
N TRP A 177 9.43 14.53 20.09
CA TRP A 177 9.63 14.38 21.53
C TRP A 177 10.34 15.60 22.12
N ILE A 178 9.77 16.13 23.17
CA ILE A 178 10.34 17.24 23.93
C ILE A 178 10.80 16.70 25.27
N VAL A 179 12.10 16.83 25.53
CA VAL A 179 12.73 16.25 26.73
C VAL A 179 13.38 17.32 27.60
N PRO A 180 13.63 17.03 28.90
CA PRO A 180 14.27 17.98 29.81
C PRO A 180 15.66 18.43 29.36
N GLN A 181 16.49 17.51 28.88
CA GLN A 181 17.85 17.80 28.43
C GLN A 181 18.35 16.67 27.51
N MET A 182 18.99 17.06 26.41
CA MET A 182 19.68 16.14 25.51
C MET A 182 21.19 16.21 25.76
N LEU A 183 21.85 15.06 25.90
CA LEU A 183 23.28 14.90 26.10
C LEU A 183 23.87 13.92 25.10
N SER A 184 25.04 14.24 24.57
CA SER A 184 25.88 13.35 23.76
C SER A 184 27.34 13.56 24.14
N ASN A 185 28.09 12.46 24.31
CA ASN A 185 29.53 12.47 24.58
C ASN A 185 29.99 13.44 25.69
N GLY A 186 29.16 13.63 26.73
CA GLY A 186 29.43 14.52 27.86
C GLY A 186 29.09 16.01 27.62
N GLY A 187 28.61 16.37 26.43
CA GLY A 187 28.13 17.71 26.07
C GLY A 187 26.61 17.78 25.85
N THR A 188 26.05 18.98 25.92
CA THR A 188 24.64 19.23 25.60
C THR A 188 24.47 19.33 24.08
N ILE A 189 23.45 18.65 23.54
CA ILE A 189 23.00 18.82 22.16
C ILE A 189 21.60 19.44 22.18
N LEU A 190 21.22 20.13 21.11
CA LEU A 190 19.93 20.85 21.08
C LEU A 190 18.78 19.92 20.69
N GLY A 191 19.04 19.01 19.75
CA GLY A 191 18.10 18.06 19.21
C GLY A 191 18.75 17.02 18.29
N TYR A 192 17.94 16.12 17.75
CA TYR A 192 18.32 15.23 16.65
C TYR A 192 17.08 14.74 15.89
N ALA A 193 17.30 14.30 14.66
CA ALA A 193 16.32 13.63 13.83
C ALA A 193 16.77 12.21 13.43
N GLN A 194 15.82 11.36 13.09
CA GLN A 194 16.08 10.14 12.34
C GLN A 194 15.92 10.40 10.83
N PHE A 195 16.95 10.11 10.05
CA PHE A 195 16.89 10.15 8.58
C PHE A 195 15.89 9.11 8.02
N PRO A 196 15.33 9.34 6.81
CA PRO A 196 14.51 8.35 6.11
C PRO A 196 15.23 7.00 5.94
N GLY A 197 14.44 5.92 5.93
CA GLY A 197 14.96 4.54 5.82
C GLY A 197 15.31 3.89 7.16
N GLY A 198 15.25 4.63 8.26
CA GLY A 198 15.34 4.11 9.63
C GLY A 198 14.10 3.31 10.07
N ASN A 199 14.13 2.78 11.29
CA ASN A 199 13.04 1.99 11.85
C ASN A 199 11.85 2.88 12.24
N ALA A 200 10.63 2.48 11.88
CA ALA A 200 9.40 3.18 12.25
C ALA A 200 9.21 3.33 13.76
N ALA A 201 9.71 2.39 14.57
CA ALA A 201 9.60 2.44 16.04
C ALA A 201 10.36 3.62 16.68
N THR A 202 11.21 4.32 15.92
CA THR A 202 12.02 5.44 16.41
C THR A 202 12.06 6.62 15.45
N ASP A 203 11.19 6.62 14.43
CA ASP A 203 11.14 7.68 13.44
C ASP A 203 10.52 8.97 14.00
N GLY A 204 11.13 10.11 13.66
CA GLY A 204 10.73 11.44 14.13
C GLY A 204 11.90 12.26 14.67
N VAL A 205 11.57 13.35 15.38
CA VAL A 205 12.53 14.37 15.84
C VAL A 205 12.47 14.57 17.35
N VAL A 206 13.58 14.96 17.97
CA VAL A 206 13.68 15.17 19.41
C VAL A 206 14.40 16.48 19.71
N MET A 207 13.84 17.28 20.62
CA MET A 207 14.41 18.56 21.03
C MET A 207 14.44 18.68 22.57
N GLY A 208 15.42 19.41 23.09
CA GLY A 208 15.36 19.91 24.47
C GLY A 208 14.23 20.93 24.63
N TYR A 209 13.53 20.91 25.77
CA TYR A 209 12.37 21.78 26.00
C TYR A 209 12.66 23.28 25.85
N ASN A 210 13.90 23.69 26.13
CA ASN A 210 14.35 25.08 26.06
C ASN A 210 14.84 25.50 24.66
N TYR A 211 14.75 24.62 23.67
CA TYR A 211 15.08 24.86 22.27
C TYR A 211 13.89 24.58 21.33
N PHE A 212 12.67 24.52 21.88
CA PHE A 212 11.44 24.24 21.16
C PHE A 212 10.44 25.41 21.31
N GLY A 213 10.06 26.02 20.20
CA GLY A 213 9.25 27.23 20.12
C GLY A 213 10.06 28.52 20.13
N ARG A 214 9.35 29.66 20.06
CA ARG A 214 9.92 31.02 20.13
C ARG A 214 9.40 31.87 21.28
N THR A 215 8.61 31.25 22.17
CA THR A 215 8.03 31.87 23.37
C THR A 215 8.06 30.89 24.53
N GLY A 216 7.88 31.37 25.76
CA GLY A 216 7.89 30.52 26.94
C GLY A 216 9.30 30.25 27.47
N ASN A 217 9.60 29.01 27.83
CA ASN A 217 10.83 28.65 28.54
C ASN A 217 12.00 28.34 27.58
N VAL A 218 12.18 29.16 26.55
CA VAL A 218 13.23 29.03 25.53
C VAL A 218 14.53 29.71 25.96
N SER A 219 15.68 29.28 25.40
CA SER A 219 17.01 29.78 25.78
C SER A 219 17.79 30.32 24.57
N ALA A 220 18.09 31.62 24.60
CA ALA A 220 18.98 32.25 23.64
C ALA A 220 20.38 31.60 23.64
N PRO A 221 21.07 31.53 22.49
CA PRO A 221 20.72 32.11 21.19
C PRO A 221 19.85 31.19 20.29
N PHE A 222 19.27 30.13 20.85
CA PHE A 222 18.48 29.11 20.13
C PHE A 222 17.00 29.17 20.54
N ASP A 223 16.48 30.39 20.59
CA ASP A 223 15.14 30.76 21.08
C ASP A 223 14.19 31.23 19.97
N GLY A 224 14.56 31.05 18.69
CA GLY A 224 13.72 31.36 17.53
C GLY A 224 12.96 30.14 16.99
N GLY A 225 13.18 28.94 17.53
CA GLY A 225 12.55 27.69 17.10
C GLY A 225 13.25 27.01 15.91
N ARG A 226 14.44 27.47 15.51
CA ARG A 226 15.13 26.98 14.31
C ARG A 226 15.87 25.67 14.53
N THR A 227 16.08 25.28 15.79
CA THR A 227 16.48 23.90 16.13
C THR A 227 15.49 22.91 15.53
N THR A 228 14.18 23.10 15.73
CA THR A 228 13.18 22.18 15.17
C THR A 228 13.14 22.26 13.65
N THR A 229 13.25 23.46 13.05
CA THR A 229 13.33 23.63 11.59
C THR A 229 14.48 22.82 10.99
N HIS A 230 15.65 22.87 11.62
CA HIS A 230 16.84 22.10 11.26
C HIS A 230 16.61 20.59 11.35
N GLU A 231 16.10 20.10 12.49
CA GLU A 231 15.83 18.66 12.68
C GLU A 231 14.77 18.13 11.69
N VAL A 232 13.73 18.92 11.40
CA VAL A 232 12.71 18.53 10.41
C VAL A 232 13.29 18.53 8.99
N GLY A 233 14.29 19.37 8.70
CA GLY A 233 15.09 19.28 7.47
C GLY A 233 15.76 17.92 7.32
N HIS A 234 16.45 17.43 8.36
CA HIS A 234 17.01 16.08 8.37
C HIS A 234 15.95 14.99 8.23
N TYR A 235 14.81 15.14 8.92
CA TYR A 235 13.68 14.23 8.78
C TYR A 235 13.21 14.11 7.32
N PHE A 236 13.26 15.19 6.56
CA PHE A 236 12.97 15.24 5.11
C PHE A 236 14.20 15.09 4.20
N ASN A 237 15.24 14.40 4.67
CA ASN A 237 16.40 13.97 3.88
C ASN A 237 17.39 15.08 3.48
N LEU A 238 17.42 16.20 4.22
CA LEU A 238 18.47 17.19 4.09
C LEU A 238 19.69 16.81 4.94
N ARG A 239 20.89 17.12 4.45
CA ARG A 239 22.12 17.00 5.22
C ARG A 239 22.55 18.37 5.72
N HIS A 240 23.48 18.37 6.66
CA HIS A 240 24.22 19.57 7.01
C HIS A 240 24.87 20.17 5.76
N ILE A 241 24.85 21.49 5.62
CA ILE A 241 25.26 22.17 4.38
C ILE A 241 26.75 21.96 4.03
N TRP A 242 27.61 21.68 5.02
CA TRP A 242 29.02 21.33 4.79
C TRP A 242 29.23 19.84 4.45
N GLY A 243 28.16 19.04 4.40
CA GLY A 243 28.19 17.62 4.05
C GLY A 243 28.91 16.71 5.04
N ASP A 244 29.07 17.14 6.31
CA ASP A 244 29.76 16.39 7.37
C ASP A 244 31.21 16.00 7.03
N ALA A 245 31.83 16.74 6.09
CA ALA A 245 33.20 16.55 5.63
C ALA A 245 33.85 17.89 5.25
N ASN A 246 35.18 17.91 5.13
CA ASN A 246 35.91 19.10 4.70
C ASN A 246 35.60 19.41 3.23
N CYS A 247 34.93 20.53 2.95
CA CYS A 247 34.38 20.85 1.63
C CYS A 247 33.52 19.71 1.07
N GLY A 248 32.65 19.16 1.94
CA GLY A 248 31.74 18.07 1.62
C GLY A 248 30.58 18.50 0.71
N ASN A 249 29.71 17.53 0.42
CA ASN A 249 28.51 17.72 -0.39
C ASN A 249 27.28 17.30 0.42
N ASP A 250 26.26 18.15 0.46
CA ASP A 250 24.97 17.91 1.11
C ASP A 250 23.92 17.31 0.15
N PHE A 251 24.35 16.96 -1.07
CA PHE A 251 23.55 16.50 -2.21
C PHE A 251 22.59 17.55 -2.78
N VAL A 252 22.90 18.83 -2.57
CA VAL A 252 22.15 19.96 -3.11
C VAL A 252 23.10 20.83 -3.94
N SER A 253 22.76 21.07 -5.21
CA SER A 253 23.67 21.79 -6.12
C SER A 253 23.64 23.31 -5.97
N ASP A 254 22.61 23.87 -5.33
CA ASP A 254 22.43 25.32 -5.16
C ASP A 254 22.82 25.84 -3.77
N THR A 255 23.33 24.96 -2.90
CA THR A 255 24.04 25.30 -1.68
C THR A 255 25.54 25.40 -1.97
N PRO A 256 26.20 26.52 -1.63
CA PRO A 256 27.65 26.63 -1.70
C PRO A 256 28.32 25.57 -0.81
N THR A 257 29.49 25.08 -1.21
CA THR A 257 30.26 24.15 -0.37
C THR A 257 30.89 24.88 0.80
N HIS A 258 30.79 24.29 1.99
CA HIS A 258 31.37 24.83 3.22
C HIS A 258 32.52 23.94 3.70
N GLN A 259 33.55 24.52 4.31
CA GLN A 259 34.66 23.76 4.88
C GLN A 259 34.24 23.02 6.16
N ALA A 260 33.38 23.65 6.96
CA ALA A 260 32.85 23.14 8.23
C ALA A 260 31.55 23.89 8.57
N SER A 261 30.93 23.53 9.70
CA SER A 261 29.81 24.26 10.29
C SER A 261 30.21 25.68 10.72
N ASN A 262 29.25 26.60 10.70
CA ASN A 262 29.42 27.98 11.17
C ASN A 262 28.60 28.23 12.44
N GLY A 263 29.26 28.63 13.53
CA GLY A 263 28.61 29.06 14.77
C GLY A 263 28.39 30.58 14.84
N GLY A 264 27.42 31.04 15.63
CA GLY A 264 27.12 32.47 15.78
C GLY A 264 26.39 33.06 14.56
N CYS A 265 26.80 34.25 14.11
CA CYS A 265 26.23 34.90 12.92
C CYS A 265 27.33 35.44 11.95
N PRO A 266 28.21 34.60 11.39
CA PRO A 266 29.38 35.06 10.63
C PRO A 266 29.03 35.40 9.16
N VAL A 267 28.19 36.41 8.95
CA VAL A 267 27.78 36.84 7.60
C VAL A 267 28.99 37.26 6.76
N GLY A 268 29.11 36.70 5.56
CA GLY A 268 30.22 36.99 4.63
C GLY A 268 31.45 36.08 4.83
N GLN A 269 31.36 35.07 5.69
CA GLN A 269 32.35 33.99 5.77
C GLN A 269 32.58 33.38 4.37
N VAL A 270 33.83 33.07 4.05
CA VAL A 270 34.22 32.46 2.77
C VAL A 270 35.02 31.20 3.05
N SER A 271 34.58 30.09 2.50
CA SER A 271 35.30 28.82 2.52
C SER A 271 35.11 28.08 1.20
N CYS A 272 35.95 27.08 0.92
CA CYS A 272 35.89 26.24 -0.29
C CYS A 272 35.76 26.99 -1.65
N GLY A 273 36.15 28.28 -1.70
CA GLY A 273 36.12 29.11 -2.90
C GLY A 273 34.84 29.95 -3.11
N SER A 274 33.87 29.90 -2.20
CA SER A 274 32.61 30.67 -2.25
C SER A 274 32.24 31.26 -0.89
N THR A 275 31.30 32.21 -0.88
CA THR A 275 30.71 32.70 0.38
C THR A 275 29.82 31.61 0.96
N ASP A 276 30.03 31.31 2.25
CA ASP A 276 29.22 30.36 3.00
C ASP A 276 27.80 30.92 3.17
N MET A 277 26.80 30.08 2.91
CA MET A 277 25.38 30.39 3.12
C MET A 277 25.00 30.18 4.58
N VAL A 278 25.57 31.01 5.46
CA VAL A 278 25.41 30.93 6.93
C VAL A 278 23.98 31.15 7.41
N GLN A 279 23.09 31.66 6.55
CA GLN A 279 21.67 31.81 6.80
C GLN A 279 20.83 30.56 6.49
N ASN A 280 21.43 29.50 5.94
CA ASN A 280 20.72 28.26 5.66
C ASN A 280 20.33 27.56 6.97
N TYR A 281 19.10 27.05 7.06
CA TYR A 281 18.65 26.33 8.26
C TYR A 281 19.47 25.06 8.55
N MET A 282 20.18 24.49 7.56
CA MET A 282 21.03 23.31 7.71
C MET A 282 22.49 23.62 8.10
N ASP A 283 22.82 24.86 8.46
CA ASP A 283 24.08 25.23 9.13
C ASP A 283 23.91 25.23 10.67
N TYR A 284 24.93 25.61 11.44
CA TYR A 284 24.94 25.65 12.91
C TYR A 284 24.89 27.05 13.52
N THR A 285 24.49 28.05 12.73
CA THR A 285 24.37 29.42 13.18
C THR A 285 23.24 29.61 14.20
N ASN A 286 23.24 30.75 14.88
CA ASN A 286 22.20 31.13 15.83
C ASN A 286 20.84 31.23 15.12
N ASP A 287 19.75 31.02 15.87
CA ASP A 287 18.38 31.05 15.31
C ASP A 287 18.06 32.38 14.59
N SER A 288 18.64 33.48 15.05
CA SER A 288 18.47 34.83 14.48
C SER A 288 19.27 35.09 13.20
N CYS A 289 20.17 34.17 12.83
CA CYS A 289 20.96 34.27 11.60
C CYS A 289 20.38 33.42 10.46
N MET A 290 19.53 32.45 10.77
CA MET A 290 18.97 31.52 9.78
C MET A 290 17.64 32.05 9.24
N ASN A 291 17.44 32.00 7.92
CA ASN A 291 16.21 32.52 7.32
C ASN A 291 15.79 31.86 5.98
N LEU A 292 16.45 30.78 5.53
CA LEU A 292 16.09 30.14 4.26
C LEU A 292 16.42 28.64 4.12
N PHE A 293 15.57 27.96 3.35
CA PHE A 293 15.91 26.78 2.56
C PHE A 293 16.08 27.18 1.08
N THR A 294 16.89 26.44 0.33
CA THR A 294 17.07 26.64 -1.12
C THR A 294 16.02 25.88 -1.96
N LEU A 295 15.93 26.20 -3.24
CA LEU A 295 15.10 25.45 -4.20
C LEU A 295 15.55 23.99 -4.32
N GLY A 296 16.86 23.71 -4.32
CA GLY A 296 17.40 22.36 -4.32
C GLY A 296 17.02 21.58 -3.06
N GLN A 297 17.09 22.22 -1.88
CA GLN A 297 16.62 21.64 -0.62
C GLN A 297 15.10 21.36 -0.65
N LYS A 298 14.28 22.29 -1.14
CA LYS A 298 12.83 22.05 -1.38
C LYS A 298 12.61 20.80 -2.21
N ASN A 299 13.31 20.67 -3.34
CA ASN A 299 13.10 19.55 -4.26
C ASN A 299 13.44 18.20 -3.61
N ARG A 300 14.51 18.13 -2.80
CA ARG A 300 14.85 16.93 -2.01
C ARG A 300 13.76 16.58 -0.99
N MET A 301 13.29 17.56 -0.22
CA MET A 301 12.23 17.33 0.77
C MET A 301 10.93 16.87 0.10
N ARG A 302 10.55 17.50 -1.01
CA ARG A 302 9.34 17.12 -1.76
C ARG A 302 9.48 15.76 -2.45
N ALA A 303 10.68 15.37 -2.89
CA ALA A 303 10.91 14.06 -3.48
C ALA A 303 10.57 12.93 -2.51
N VAL A 304 10.99 13.00 -1.25
CA VAL A 304 10.67 11.95 -0.27
C VAL A 304 9.18 11.90 0.11
N LEU A 305 8.42 12.96 -0.14
CA LEU A 305 6.96 13.05 0.05
C LEU A 305 6.15 12.72 -1.21
N ALA A 306 6.79 12.66 -2.38
CA ALA A 306 6.17 12.37 -3.65
C ALA A 306 5.81 10.88 -3.80
N SER A 307 5.01 10.53 -4.83
CA SER A 307 4.66 9.13 -5.09
C SER A 307 5.91 8.24 -5.23
N GLY A 308 5.95 7.12 -4.51
CA GLY A 308 7.11 6.24 -4.41
C GLY A 308 8.17 6.66 -3.38
N GLY A 309 8.08 7.88 -2.84
CA GLY A 309 9.00 8.41 -1.83
C GLY A 309 8.82 7.76 -0.46
N ALA A 310 9.91 7.74 0.32
CA ALA A 310 9.97 7.06 1.62
C ALA A 310 8.95 7.55 2.66
N ARG A 311 8.41 8.77 2.49
CA ARG A 311 7.42 9.40 3.39
C ARG A 311 6.11 9.72 2.67
N ARG A 312 5.81 9.06 1.55
CA ARG A 312 4.57 9.28 0.79
C ARG A 312 3.31 9.09 1.64
N SER A 313 3.27 8.08 2.51
CA SER A 313 2.10 7.84 3.36
C SER A 313 1.82 9.01 4.29
N LEU A 314 2.86 9.61 4.87
CA LEU A 314 2.74 10.78 5.74
C LEU A 314 2.20 12.00 4.96
N ALA A 315 2.65 12.18 3.73
CA ALA A 315 2.17 13.25 2.85
C ALA A 315 0.69 13.11 2.43
N LEU A 316 0.11 11.91 2.58
CA LEU A 316 -1.30 11.62 2.29
C LEU A 316 -2.17 11.59 3.54
N SER A 317 -1.60 11.81 4.72
CA SER A 317 -2.28 11.69 5.99
C SER A 317 -3.35 12.79 6.17
N ASP A 318 -4.54 12.39 6.62
CA ASP A 318 -5.72 13.25 6.80
C ASP A 318 -5.92 13.71 8.25
N LYS A 319 -4.92 13.52 9.12
CA LYS A 319 -5.02 13.82 10.56
C LYS A 319 -4.97 15.33 10.89
N CYS A 320 -4.81 16.16 9.88
CA CYS A 320 -4.97 17.61 9.89
C CYS A 320 -6.37 18.01 9.41
N GLY A 321 -7.29 18.40 10.31
CA GLY A 321 -8.63 18.80 9.91
C GLY A 321 -9.52 19.20 11.07
N ALA A 322 -10.68 19.80 10.78
CA ALA A 322 -11.68 20.04 11.81
C ALA A 322 -12.20 18.70 12.31
N VAL A 323 -11.97 18.42 13.59
CA VAL A 323 -12.67 17.36 14.32
C VAL A 323 -14.17 17.60 14.17
N THR A 324 -14.88 16.66 13.55
CA THR A 324 -16.19 16.32 14.10
C THR A 324 -15.93 16.02 15.57
N GLN A 325 -16.50 16.84 16.46
CA GLN A 325 -16.48 16.51 17.89
C GLN A 325 -16.94 15.06 18.03
N PRO A 326 -16.32 14.26 18.91
CA PRO A 326 -16.88 12.99 19.34
C PRO A 326 -18.38 13.15 19.54
N THR A 327 -19.15 12.57 18.63
CA THR A 327 -20.60 12.58 18.76
C THR A 327 -21.01 11.16 19.05
N CYS A 328 -22.07 11.02 19.85
CA CYS A 328 -22.66 9.73 20.15
C CYS A 328 -23.43 9.15 18.94
N THR A 329 -22.97 9.42 17.70
CA THR A 329 -23.64 9.11 16.44
C THR A 329 -22.69 9.05 15.23
N ASP A 330 -21.37 9.15 15.41
CA ASP A 330 -20.42 9.24 14.28
C ASP A 330 -19.82 7.88 13.85
N GLY A 331 -20.22 6.79 14.49
CA GLY A 331 -19.87 5.42 14.13
C GLY A 331 -18.44 5.04 14.52
N ILE A 332 -17.77 5.84 15.35
CA ILE A 332 -16.38 5.64 15.76
C ILE A 332 -16.34 5.70 17.28
N GLN A 333 -15.83 4.65 17.94
CA GLN A 333 -15.65 4.66 19.39
C GLN A 333 -14.57 5.67 19.77
N ASN A 334 -14.97 6.88 20.17
CA ASN A 334 -14.04 7.95 20.48
C ASN A 334 -14.40 8.82 21.71
N GLY A 335 -13.45 9.62 22.21
CA GLY A 335 -13.67 10.46 23.40
C GLY A 335 -13.63 9.68 24.73
N ASN A 336 -14.67 9.79 25.57
CA ASN A 336 -14.81 9.04 26.84
C ASN A 336 -15.81 7.88 26.75
N GLU A 337 -16.21 7.55 25.52
CA GLU A 337 -17.12 6.48 25.19
C GLU A 337 -16.58 5.12 25.66
N THR A 338 -17.48 4.27 26.16
CA THR A 338 -17.14 2.90 26.57
C THR A 338 -17.46 1.88 25.47
N GLY A 339 -17.96 2.33 24.31
CA GLY A 339 -18.31 1.56 23.11
C GLY A 339 -18.59 2.52 21.94
N VAL A 340 -18.77 2.04 20.71
CA VAL A 340 -19.01 2.91 19.53
C VAL A 340 -20.22 3.79 19.78
N ASP A 341 -20.05 5.12 19.80
CA ASP A 341 -21.11 6.12 20.00
C ASP A 341 -21.85 6.05 21.34
N CYS A 342 -21.28 5.39 22.36
CA CYS A 342 -21.97 5.18 23.64
C CYS A 342 -21.03 5.18 24.86
N GLY A 343 -21.60 5.42 26.04
CA GLY A 343 -20.86 5.43 27.29
C GLY A 343 -20.13 6.73 27.58
N GLY A 344 -19.57 6.86 28.80
CA GLY A 344 -18.94 8.10 29.23
C GLY A 344 -19.93 9.26 29.34
N SER A 345 -19.75 10.28 28.49
CA SER A 345 -20.68 11.43 28.36
C SER A 345 -21.78 11.23 27.32
N CYS A 346 -21.70 10.17 26.52
CA CYS A 346 -22.80 9.73 25.67
C CYS A 346 -23.85 9.00 26.49
N THR A 347 -25.00 8.69 25.87
CA THR A 347 -25.94 7.73 26.46
C THR A 347 -25.15 6.49 26.89
N PRO A 348 -25.33 5.99 28.13
CA PRO A 348 -24.58 4.85 28.62
C PRO A 348 -24.56 3.76 27.56
N CYS A 349 -23.40 3.15 27.32
CA CYS A 349 -23.40 1.98 26.47
C CYS A 349 -24.44 1.03 26.99
N GLN A 350 -25.39 0.73 26.11
CA GLN A 350 -26.23 -0.43 26.27
C GLN A 350 -25.22 -1.57 26.40
N THR A 351 -24.95 -1.98 27.65
CA THR A 351 -24.44 -3.31 27.87
C THR A 351 -25.54 -4.18 27.30
N GLY A 352 -25.35 -4.70 26.09
CA GLY A 352 -26.19 -5.76 25.55
C GLY A 352 -26.17 -6.88 26.58
N ASN A 353 -27.16 -6.86 27.48
CA ASN A 353 -27.47 -7.85 28.51
C ASN A 353 -28.52 -7.33 29.51
N GLN A 354 -29.64 -6.81 29.02
CA GLN A 354 -30.91 -7.29 29.55
C GLN A 354 -31.88 -7.51 28.41
N TYR A 355 -31.69 -8.64 27.71
CA TYR A 355 -32.78 -9.26 26.99
C TYR A 355 -33.98 -9.37 27.92
N CYS A 356 -35.17 -9.09 27.39
CA CYS A 356 -36.42 -9.27 28.09
C CYS A 356 -36.51 -10.65 28.77
N ALA A 357 -37.15 -10.69 29.93
CA ALA A 357 -37.35 -11.94 30.67
C ALA A 357 -38.16 -12.94 29.82
N SER A 358 -37.62 -14.16 29.68
CA SER A 358 -38.26 -15.25 28.98
C SER A 358 -37.91 -16.56 29.68
N GLN A 359 -38.89 -17.33 30.13
CA GLN A 359 -38.70 -18.63 30.79
C GLN A 359 -40.01 -19.40 30.90
N GLY A 360 -39.91 -20.73 31.00
CA GLY A 360 -41.01 -21.55 31.51
C GLY A 360 -41.14 -21.44 33.03
N ASN A 361 -42.29 -21.79 33.59
CA ASN A 361 -42.48 -21.87 35.05
C ASN A 361 -42.41 -23.31 35.58
N SER A 362 -42.46 -24.30 34.69
CA SER A 362 -42.41 -25.72 35.02
C SER A 362 -41.78 -26.50 33.88
N ILE A 363 -40.90 -27.43 34.25
CA ILE A 363 -40.31 -28.46 33.37
C ILE A 363 -40.66 -29.88 33.82
N ALA A 364 -41.70 -30.00 34.65
CA ALA A 364 -42.06 -31.27 35.27
C ALA A 364 -42.40 -32.35 34.23
N ASP A 365 -43.02 -31.94 33.13
CA ASP A 365 -43.56 -32.82 32.10
C ASP A 365 -42.73 -32.81 30.81
N GLU A 366 -42.06 -31.69 30.48
CA GLU A 366 -41.26 -31.51 29.26
C GLU A 366 -40.09 -30.54 29.44
N TYR A 367 -39.08 -30.68 28.58
CA TYR A 367 -37.95 -29.74 28.47
C TYR A 367 -37.23 -29.89 27.11
N ILE A 368 -36.37 -28.92 26.77
CA ILE A 368 -35.50 -28.99 25.59
C ILE A 368 -34.31 -29.88 25.94
N SER A 369 -34.18 -31.04 25.31
CA SER A 369 -33.06 -31.95 25.58
C SER A 369 -31.88 -31.76 24.65
N ARG A 370 -32.09 -31.10 23.49
CA ARG A 370 -31.00 -30.81 22.55
C ARG A 370 -31.31 -29.67 21.57
N VAL A 371 -30.34 -28.77 21.39
CA VAL A 371 -30.33 -27.77 20.31
C VAL A 371 -29.14 -28.03 19.37
N GLN A 372 -29.40 -28.01 18.06
CA GLN A 372 -28.35 -28.14 17.03
C GLN A 372 -28.44 -27.05 15.96
N VAL A 373 -27.34 -26.32 15.73
CA VAL A 373 -27.15 -25.36 14.63
C VAL A 373 -25.66 -25.16 14.39
N GLY A 374 -25.20 -25.27 13.14
CA GLY A 374 -23.76 -25.21 12.84
C GLY A 374 -22.96 -26.23 13.65
N THR A 375 -21.96 -25.76 14.42
CA THR A 375 -21.18 -26.59 15.36
C THR A 375 -21.82 -26.75 16.73
N ILE A 376 -22.88 -25.98 17.05
CA ILE A 376 -23.65 -26.20 18.28
C ILE A 376 -24.38 -27.54 18.15
N ASN A 377 -24.12 -28.44 19.08
CA ASN A 377 -24.84 -29.69 19.29
C ASN A 377 -24.92 -29.94 20.80
N LYS A 378 -25.70 -29.10 21.48
CA LYS A 378 -25.77 -29.05 22.94
C LYS A 378 -26.90 -29.93 23.44
N GLY A 379 -26.55 -31.00 24.13
CA GLY A 379 -27.50 -31.73 24.97
C GLY A 379 -27.64 -31.03 26.34
N SER A 380 -28.87 -30.82 26.78
CA SER A 380 -29.22 -30.10 28.00
C SER A 380 -30.19 -30.91 28.86
N GLY A 381 -30.31 -30.53 30.12
CA GLY A 381 -31.22 -31.14 31.10
C GLY A 381 -32.28 -30.14 31.54
N ALA A 382 -33.38 -30.64 32.10
CA ALA A 382 -34.57 -29.84 32.38
C ALA A 382 -34.31 -28.62 33.28
N GLN A 383 -34.43 -27.41 32.72
CA GLN A 383 -34.41 -26.13 33.44
C GLN A 383 -35.48 -25.20 32.88
N THR A 384 -35.95 -24.24 33.66
CA THR A 384 -36.93 -23.25 33.17
C THR A 384 -36.31 -22.20 32.23
N TYR A 385 -35.03 -21.92 32.45
CA TYR A 385 -34.19 -21.06 31.61
C TYR A 385 -32.73 -21.52 31.74
N SER A 386 -32.03 -21.64 30.62
CA SER A 386 -30.61 -21.97 30.57
C SER A 386 -29.82 -20.95 29.75
N ASP A 387 -28.75 -20.39 30.34
CA ASP A 387 -27.80 -19.55 29.63
C ASP A 387 -26.59 -20.38 29.16
N PHE A 388 -26.50 -20.61 27.85
CA PHE A 388 -25.42 -21.31 27.19
C PHE A 388 -24.63 -20.40 26.24
N THR A 389 -24.58 -19.10 26.48
CA THR A 389 -23.82 -18.12 25.68
C THR A 389 -22.32 -18.39 25.57
N SER A 390 -21.77 -19.19 26.49
CA SER A 390 -20.40 -19.71 26.37
C SER A 390 -20.22 -20.79 25.28
N THR A 391 -21.33 -21.28 24.71
CA THR A 391 -21.38 -22.25 23.61
C THR A 391 -21.72 -21.51 22.32
N SER A 392 -20.85 -21.58 21.32
CA SER A 392 -21.02 -20.85 20.06
C SER A 392 -20.82 -21.68 18.81
N THR A 393 -21.32 -21.15 17.69
CA THR A 393 -20.99 -21.59 16.33
C THR A 393 -20.74 -20.39 15.44
N ASP A 394 -19.89 -20.58 14.45
CA ASP A 394 -19.73 -19.64 13.36
C ASP A 394 -20.87 -19.78 12.35
N LEU A 395 -21.48 -18.67 11.95
CA LEU A 395 -22.45 -18.60 10.86
C LEU A 395 -22.01 -17.57 9.82
N ASN A 396 -22.02 -17.97 8.55
CA ASN A 396 -21.58 -17.15 7.44
C ASN A 396 -22.75 -16.36 6.84
N LYS A 397 -22.55 -15.08 6.58
CA LYS A 397 -23.54 -14.21 5.90
C LYS A 397 -24.02 -14.83 4.59
N GLY A 398 -25.31 -14.70 4.29
CA GLY A 398 -25.93 -15.24 3.07
C GLY A 398 -25.96 -16.77 2.97
N SER A 399 -25.43 -17.51 3.95
CA SER A 399 -25.48 -18.97 3.98
C SER A 399 -26.75 -19.46 4.68
N ASN A 400 -27.26 -20.61 4.23
CA ASN A 400 -28.45 -21.24 4.78
C ASN A 400 -28.05 -22.30 5.84
N TYR A 401 -28.68 -22.24 7.01
CA TYR A 401 -28.43 -23.13 8.14
C TYR A 401 -29.71 -23.81 8.58
N THR A 402 -29.57 -25.01 9.17
CA THR A 402 -30.69 -25.74 9.76
C THR A 402 -30.58 -25.67 11.29
N LEU A 403 -31.62 -25.17 11.95
CA LEU A 403 -31.79 -25.23 13.41
C LEU A 403 -32.68 -26.42 13.74
N THR A 404 -32.23 -27.30 14.63
CA THR A 404 -32.97 -28.47 15.11
C THR A 404 -33.14 -28.42 16.62
N VAL A 405 -34.36 -28.61 17.10
CA VAL A 405 -34.71 -28.64 18.52
C VAL A 405 -35.31 -30.00 18.84
N THR A 406 -34.80 -30.67 19.88
CA THR A 406 -35.28 -31.97 20.35
C THR A 406 -35.93 -31.80 21.72
N PRO A 407 -37.26 -31.95 21.86
CA PRO A 407 -37.92 -32.04 23.16
C PRO A 407 -37.70 -33.41 23.82
N THR A 408 -37.85 -33.46 25.14
CA THR A 408 -38.04 -34.69 25.92
C THR A 408 -39.25 -34.53 26.83
N TRP A 409 -40.11 -35.55 26.88
CA TRP A 409 -41.21 -35.65 27.85
C TRP A 409 -40.87 -36.67 28.93
N THR A 410 -41.15 -36.35 30.19
CA THR A 410 -40.89 -37.24 31.34
C THR A 410 -42.02 -38.26 31.56
N GLY A 411 -43.17 -38.06 30.92
CA GLY A 411 -44.35 -38.92 31.00
C GLY A 411 -45.22 -38.87 29.74
N THR A 412 -46.34 -38.14 29.80
CA THR A 412 -47.27 -37.99 28.66
C THR A 412 -46.67 -37.07 27.59
N THR A 413 -46.79 -37.46 26.32
CA THR A 413 -46.38 -36.61 25.20
C THR A 413 -47.41 -35.52 24.96
N TYR A 414 -46.99 -34.27 25.13
CA TYR A 414 -47.79 -33.07 24.87
C TYR A 414 -47.38 -32.40 23.57
N SER A 415 -48.25 -31.52 23.05
CA SER A 415 -47.94 -30.76 21.83
C SER A 415 -47.22 -29.48 22.21
N GLU A 416 -46.00 -29.30 21.71
CA GLU A 416 -45.13 -28.17 22.03
C GLU A 416 -44.95 -27.27 20.81
N GLY A 417 -45.06 -25.96 21.00
CA GLY A 417 -44.72 -24.95 20.01
C GLY A 417 -43.28 -24.47 20.20
N TYR A 418 -42.63 -24.08 19.10
CA TYR A 418 -41.22 -23.70 19.09
C TYR A 418 -41.02 -22.38 18.37
N ALA A 419 -40.13 -21.56 18.90
CA ALA A 419 -39.62 -20.40 18.18
C ALA A 419 -38.16 -20.13 18.53
N ALA A 420 -37.44 -19.51 17.61
CA ALA A 420 -36.07 -19.07 17.84
C ALA A 420 -35.79 -17.75 17.14
N TRP A 421 -34.91 -16.95 17.74
CA TRP A 421 -34.53 -15.63 17.28
C TRP A 421 -33.03 -15.43 17.32
N ILE A 422 -32.50 -14.68 16.34
CA ILE A 422 -31.13 -14.17 16.37
C ILE A 422 -31.19 -12.65 16.36
N ASP A 423 -30.65 -12.02 17.39
CA ASP A 423 -30.49 -10.57 17.51
C ASP A 423 -29.36 -10.17 16.54
N TYR A 424 -29.70 -9.72 15.33
CA TYR A 424 -28.74 -9.50 14.26
C TYR A 424 -28.13 -8.10 14.31
N ASN A 425 -28.85 -7.12 14.83
CA ASN A 425 -28.41 -5.74 14.95
C ASN A 425 -27.74 -5.43 16.31
N ASP A 426 -27.74 -6.41 17.24
CA ASP A 426 -27.08 -6.33 18.54
C ASP A 426 -27.68 -5.25 19.45
N ASP A 427 -28.98 -5.00 19.32
CA ASP A 427 -29.69 -3.96 20.07
C ASP A 427 -30.35 -4.47 21.36
N GLY A 428 -30.29 -5.78 21.60
CA GLY A 428 -30.76 -6.41 22.83
C GLY A 428 -32.24 -6.77 22.84
N ASP A 429 -32.95 -6.64 21.71
CA ASP A 429 -34.28 -7.21 21.52
C ASP A 429 -34.33 -8.26 20.38
N PHE A 430 -35.54 -8.72 20.05
CA PHE A 430 -35.77 -9.78 19.06
C PHE A 430 -37.00 -9.48 18.18
N THR A 431 -37.42 -8.22 18.17
CA THR A 431 -38.70 -7.79 17.59
C THR A 431 -38.54 -7.29 16.17
N ASP A 432 -37.30 -7.18 15.68
CA ASP A 432 -37.03 -6.68 14.35
C ASP A 432 -37.36 -7.67 13.24
N ALA A 433 -37.59 -7.10 12.07
CA ALA A 433 -37.85 -7.85 10.86
C ALA A 433 -36.63 -8.69 10.46
N GLY A 434 -36.80 -10.02 10.48
CA GLY A 434 -35.76 -10.97 10.07
C GLY A 434 -35.03 -11.66 11.21
N GLU A 435 -35.29 -11.27 12.46
CA GLU A 435 -34.64 -11.88 13.63
C GLU A 435 -35.30 -13.18 14.07
N GLN A 436 -36.60 -13.34 13.84
CA GLN A 436 -37.28 -14.62 14.07
C GLN A 436 -36.88 -15.64 13.00
N VAL A 437 -35.98 -16.56 13.36
CA VAL A 437 -35.40 -17.56 12.45
C VAL A 437 -36.14 -18.90 12.45
N LEU A 438 -36.96 -19.17 13.46
CA LEU A 438 -37.78 -20.39 13.54
C LEU A 438 -39.15 -20.08 14.16
N THR A 439 -40.19 -20.71 13.61
CA THR A 439 -41.52 -20.76 14.22
C THR A 439 -42.23 -22.04 13.80
N ILE A 440 -42.66 -22.84 14.77
CA ILE A 440 -43.35 -24.11 14.56
C ILE A 440 -44.55 -24.16 15.52
N ALA A 441 -45.75 -24.38 14.97
CA ALA A 441 -46.97 -24.55 15.74
C ALA A 441 -46.91 -25.81 16.63
N ALA A 442 -47.73 -25.83 17.69
CA ALA A 442 -47.74 -26.91 18.66
C ALA A 442 -47.85 -28.31 18.01
N THR A 443 -46.90 -29.18 18.30
CA THR A 443 -46.79 -30.52 17.68
C THR A 443 -46.13 -31.53 18.62
N GLN A 444 -46.35 -32.82 18.35
CA GLN A 444 -45.68 -33.94 19.03
C GLN A 444 -44.49 -34.50 18.23
N THR A 445 -44.16 -33.88 17.09
CA THR A 445 -43.02 -34.30 16.25
C THR A 445 -41.69 -34.05 16.96
N THR A 446 -40.79 -35.03 16.94
CA THR A 446 -39.42 -34.88 17.47
C THR A 446 -38.39 -35.61 16.60
N PRO A 447 -37.23 -35.00 16.29
CA PRO A 447 -36.93 -33.58 16.51
C PRO A 447 -37.72 -32.68 15.54
N VAL A 448 -37.84 -31.39 15.87
CA VAL A 448 -38.35 -30.38 14.94
C VAL A 448 -37.17 -29.61 14.33
N SER A 449 -37.30 -29.20 13.07
CA SER A 449 -36.25 -28.46 12.37
C SER A 449 -36.83 -27.39 11.45
N GLY A 450 -36.07 -26.32 11.25
CA GLY A 450 -36.32 -25.32 10.22
C GLY A 450 -35.02 -24.76 9.66
N THR A 451 -35.10 -24.13 8.50
CA THR A 451 -33.94 -23.51 7.81
C THR A 451 -34.05 -22.00 7.82
N PHE A 452 -32.92 -21.32 8.02
CA PHE A 452 -32.84 -19.86 7.96
C PHE A 452 -31.55 -19.41 7.26
N THR A 453 -31.60 -18.22 6.65
CA THR A 453 -30.44 -17.61 5.99
C THR A 453 -29.96 -16.41 6.80
N VAL A 454 -28.66 -16.33 7.06
CA VAL A 454 -28.07 -15.15 7.73
C VAL A 454 -28.15 -13.95 6.80
N PRO A 455 -28.72 -12.79 7.20
CA PRO A 455 -28.78 -11.61 6.34
C PRO A 455 -27.41 -11.12 5.90
N ALA A 456 -27.29 -10.69 4.63
CA ALA A 456 -26.00 -10.25 4.08
C ALA A 456 -25.49 -8.93 4.70
N GLY A 457 -26.39 -8.09 5.19
CA GLY A 457 -26.08 -6.80 5.82
C GLY A 457 -25.78 -6.86 7.31
N THR A 458 -25.83 -8.04 7.93
CA THR A 458 -25.53 -8.21 9.36
C THR A 458 -24.09 -7.84 9.67
N ALA A 459 -23.84 -7.15 10.77
CA ALA A 459 -22.47 -6.84 11.23
C ALA A 459 -21.72 -8.13 11.63
N ASP A 460 -20.39 -8.15 11.45
CA ASP A 460 -19.57 -9.25 11.96
C ASP A 460 -19.54 -9.24 13.49
N GLY A 461 -19.32 -10.41 14.09
CA GLY A 461 -19.17 -10.57 15.54
C GLY A 461 -20.24 -11.45 16.17
N ASP A 462 -20.17 -11.57 17.48
CA ASP A 462 -21.07 -12.41 18.27
C ASP A 462 -22.48 -11.81 18.30
N LYS A 463 -23.49 -12.68 18.22
CA LYS A 463 -24.92 -12.34 18.26
C LYS A 463 -25.65 -13.34 19.14
N ARG A 464 -26.74 -12.91 19.78
CA ARG A 464 -27.53 -13.79 20.65
C ARG A 464 -28.49 -14.64 19.83
N LEU A 465 -28.49 -15.95 20.09
CA LEU A 465 -29.53 -16.88 19.64
C LEU A 465 -30.39 -17.28 20.84
N ARG A 466 -31.70 -17.06 20.78
CA ARG A 466 -32.68 -17.55 21.75
C ARG A 466 -33.52 -18.67 21.16
N VAL A 467 -33.69 -19.76 21.87
CA VAL A 467 -34.56 -20.89 21.52
C VAL A 467 -35.58 -21.10 22.62
N SER A 468 -36.87 -21.16 22.27
CA SER A 468 -37.97 -21.28 23.23
C SER A 468 -38.95 -22.38 22.81
N MET A 469 -39.39 -23.16 23.80
CA MET A 469 -40.39 -24.23 23.67
C MET A 469 -41.51 -24.00 24.68
N LYS A 470 -42.77 -24.09 24.24
CA LYS A 470 -43.95 -23.82 25.07
C LYS A 470 -45.10 -24.80 24.78
N TYR A 471 -45.77 -25.22 25.84
CA TYR A 471 -46.95 -26.08 25.74
C TYR A 471 -48.12 -25.41 24.99
N ASP A 472 -48.70 -26.14 24.03
CA ASP A 472 -49.94 -25.82 23.30
C ASP A 472 -49.97 -24.41 22.69
N GLY A 473 -48.80 -23.85 22.35
CA GLY A 473 -48.70 -22.53 21.74
C GLY A 473 -47.30 -22.15 21.31
N VAL A 474 -47.20 -21.28 20.31
CA VAL A 474 -45.91 -20.71 19.89
C VAL A 474 -45.46 -19.68 20.95
N PRO A 475 -44.23 -19.79 21.49
CA PRO A 475 -43.72 -18.79 22.40
C PRO A 475 -43.33 -17.50 21.68
N THR A 476 -43.43 -16.36 22.37
CA THR A 476 -42.82 -15.10 21.94
C THR A 476 -41.43 -14.92 22.54
N SER A 477 -40.62 -13.99 22.02
CA SER A 477 -39.22 -13.80 22.43
C SER A 477 -39.05 -13.35 23.89
N CYS A 478 -40.10 -12.75 24.45
CA CYS A 478 -40.16 -12.08 25.74
C CYS A 478 -41.36 -12.57 26.57
N GLU A 479 -41.39 -13.85 26.95
CA GLU A 479 -42.58 -14.45 27.55
C GLU A 479 -42.29 -15.31 28.78
N LEU A 480 -43.13 -15.18 29.80
CA LEU A 480 -43.24 -16.15 30.89
C LEU A 480 -44.43 -17.06 30.62
N PHE A 481 -44.19 -18.36 30.51
CA PHE A 481 -45.26 -19.33 30.22
C PHE A 481 -45.30 -20.47 31.23
N PRO A 482 -46.48 -21.11 31.45
CA PRO A 482 -46.62 -22.11 32.51
C PRO A 482 -45.72 -23.34 32.37
N TYR A 483 -45.52 -23.83 31.15
CA TYR A 483 -44.92 -25.14 30.84
C TYR A 483 -44.01 -25.03 29.61
N GLY A 484 -42.75 -25.45 29.75
CA GLY A 484 -41.71 -25.40 28.71
C GLY A 484 -40.36 -24.83 29.20
N GLU A 485 -39.48 -24.49 28.27
CA GLU A 485 -38.10 -24.05 28.55
C GLU A 485 -37.60 -23.01 27.53
N VAL A 486 -36.65 -22.18 27.96
CA VAL A 486 -35.91 -21.23 27.13
C VAL A 486 -34.41 -21.47 27.26
N GLU A 487 -33.68 -21.45 26.16
CA GLU A 487 -32.22 -21.56 26.11
C GLU A 487 -31.61 -20.46 25.25
N ASP A 488 -30.53 -19.83 25.75
CA ASP A 488 -29.78 -18.80 25.03
C ASP A 488 -28.37 -19.30 24.65
N TYR A 489 -27.91 -18.95 23.44
CA TYR A 489 -26.64 -19.34 22.85
C TYR A 489 -25.98 -18.15 22.14
N THR A 490 -24.70 -18.30 21.75
CA THR A 490 -24.01 -17.31 20.93
C THR A 490 -23.84 -17.83 19.50
N VAL A 491 -24.09 -17.00 18.49
CA VAL A 491 -23.69 -17.26 17.10
C VAL A 491 -22.72 -16.18 16.65
N THR A 492 -21.55 -16.58 16.17
CA THR A 492 -20.55 -15.64 15.68
C THR A 492 -20.79 -15.42 14.19
N ILE A 493 -21.32 -14.26 13.83
CA ILE A 493 -21.53 -13.87 12.45
C ILE A 493 -20.18 -13.56 11.83
N LYS A 494 -19.87 -14.30 10.78
CA LYS A 494 -18.69 -14.07 9.96
C LYS A 494 -19.14 -13.65 8.58
N SER A 495 -18.47 -12.64 8.03
CA SER A 495 -18.38 -12.50 6.59
C SER A 495 -17.97 -13.84 6.01
N VAL A 496 -18.58 -14.26 4.90
CA VAL A 496 -18.17 -15.48 4.22
C VAL A 496 -16.69 -15.33 3.92
N SER A 497 -15.83 -15.97 4.71
CA SER A 497 -14.49 -16.29 4.23
C SER A 497 -14.73 -17.38 3.21
N THR A 498 -14.98 -16.95 1.97
CA THR A 498 -14.81 -17.83 0.82
C THR A 498 -13.45 -18.50 1.02
N PRO A 499 -13.36 -19.84 0.94
CA PRO A 499 -12.14 -20.58 1.23
C PRO A 499 -10.99 -19.88 0.55
N THR A 500 -9.98 -19.54 1.35
CA THR A 500 -8.74 -18.85 0.99
C THR A 500 -8.50 -18.83 -0.51
N GLY A 501 -8.96 -17.75 -1.15
CA GLY A 501 -8.72 -17.53 -2.56
C GLY A 501 -7.21 -17.45 -2.79
N CYS A 502 -6.76 -18.17 -3.82
CA CYS A 502 -5.39 -18.39 -4.23
C CYS A 502 -4.38 -17.28 -3.85
N THR A 503 -3.26 -17.69 -3.24
CA THR A 503 -2.11 -16.83 -2.94
C THR A 503 -1.55 -16.21 -4.22
N GLY A 504 -1.36 -14.88 -4.24
CA GLY A 504 -0.80 -14.15 -5.39
C GLY A 504 -1.83 -13.64 -6.40
N ALA A 505 -3.05 -13.30 -5.96
CA ALA A 505 -4.10 -12.84 -6.85
C ALA A 505 -3.83 -11.48 -7.49
N ILE A 506 -4.07 -11.38 -8.81
CA ILE A 506 -4.01 -10.15 -9.59
C ILE A 506 -5.13 -9.22 -9.11
N SER A 507 -4.76 -8.07 -8.56
CA SER A 507 -5.67 -7.06 -8.02
C SER A 507 -5.64 -5.73 -8.79
N SER A 508 -4.86 -5.67 -9.89
CA SER A 508 -4.80 -4.52 -10.79
C SER A 508 -5.58 -4.85 -12.06
N PHE A 509 -6.57 -4.02 -12.40
CA PHE A 509 -7.39 -4.14 -13.60
C PHE A 509 -7.27 -2.87 -14.45
N PRO A 510 -7.31 -2.98 -15.79
CA PRO A 510 -7.58 -4.19 -16.57
C PRO A 510 -6.38 -5.16 -16.62
N TYR A 511 -6.66 -6.45 -16.46
CA TYR A 511 -5.69 -7.52 -16.76
C TYR A 511 -5.82 -7.92 -18.23
N ASN A 512 -4.71 -8.14 -18.94
CA ASN A 512 -4.73 -8.57 -20.34
C ASN A 512 -3.73 -9.71 -20.59
N GLU A 513 -4.08 -10.62 -21.50
CA GLU A 513 -3.23 -11.71 -21.95
C GLU A 513 -3.49 -12.02 -23.44
N GLY A 514 -2.48 -11.77 -24.27
CA GLY A 514 -2.47 -12.11 -25.70
C GLY A 514 -1.49 -13.24 -26.04
N PHE A 515 -0.89 -13.88 -25.03
CA PHE A 515 0.05 -15.00 -25.18
C PHE A 515 1.33 -14.67 -25.97
N GLU A 516 1.69 -13.40 -26.19
CA GLU A 516 2.90 -13.05 -26.94
C GLU A 516 4.19 -13.50 -26.25
N SER A 517 4.19 -13.62 -24.92
CA SER A 517 5.37 -14.01 -24.11
C SER A 517 5.19 -15.37 -23.41
N GLY A 518 4.58 -16.34 -24.09
CA GLY A 518 4.28 -17.67 -23.53
C GLY A 518 2.85 -17.76 -23.00
N PHE A 519 2.60 -18.63 -22.02
CA PHE A 519 1.28 -18.73 -21.37
C PHE A 519 1.07 -17.67 -20.26
N GLY A 520 2.05 -16.80 -20.03
CA GLY A 520 2.02 -15.83 -18.94
C GLY A 520 1.78 -16.51 -17.59
N ALA A 521 0.76 -16.05 -16.87
CA ALA A 521 0.34 -16.62 -15.59
C ALA A 521 -0.73 -17.73 -15.72
N TRP A 522 -1.14 -18.08 -16.94
CA TRP A 522 -2.05 -19.19 -17.19
C TRP A 522 -1.33 -20.52 -17.08
N THR A 523 -2.05 -21.53 -16.62
CA THR A 523 -1.50 -22.86 -16.32
C THR A 523 -2.31 -23.94 -17.01
N GLN A 524 -1.60 -24.93 -17.56
CA GLN A 524 -2.21 -26.14 -18.10
C GLN A 524 -2.64 -27.03 -16.94
N ALA A 525 -3.81 -27.66 -17.04
CA ALA A 525 -4.22 -28.66 -16.06
C ALA A 525 -3.36 -29.93 -16.19
N THR A 526 -3.41 -30.78 -15.16
CA THR A 526 -2.70 -32.08 -15.13
C THR A 526 -3.64 -33.29 -15.12
N GLY A 527 -4.96 -33.05 -15.14
CA GLY A 527 -6.01 -34.08 -15.05
C GLY A 527 -6.93 -34.14 -16.28
N ASP A 528 -6.53 -33.51 -17.38
CA ASP A 528 -7.16 -33.54 -18.69
C ASP A 528 -6.42 -34.49 -19.65
N ASP A 529 -6.89 -34.62 -20.89
CA ASP A 529 -6.35 -35.58 -21.86
C ASP A 529 -5.12 -35.06 -22.60
N PHE A 530 -5.03 -33.74 -22.84
CA PHE A 530 -3.92 -33.08 -23.54
C PHE A 530 -3.89 -31.57 -23.27
N ASN A 531 -2.75 -30.93 -23.54
CA ASN A 531 -2.53 -29.50 -23.26
C ASN A 531 -2.89 -28.59 -24.45
N TRP A 532 -3.24 -27.35 -24.14
CA TRP A 532 -3.34 -26.26 -25.12
C TRP A 532 -1.95 -25.97 -25.72
N THR A 533 -1.92 -25.62 -27.01
CA THR A 533 -0.69 -25.30 -27.74
C THR A 533 -0.68 -23.83 -28.12
N ARG A 534 0.47 -23.16 -27.94
CA ARG A 534 0.70 -21.80 -28.41
C ARG A 534 1.34 -21.84 -29.79
N THR A 535 0.85 -21.03 -30.72
CA THR A 535 1.38 -20.99 -32.09
C THR A 535 1.30 -19.60 -32.70
N SER A 536 2.03 -19.41 -33.79
CA SER A 536 1.83 -18.34 -34.76
C SER A 536 1.38 -18.92 -36.10
N GLY A 537 0.57 -18.15 -36.85
CA GLY A 537 0.05 -18.57 -38.15
C GLY A 537 -1.08 -19.61 -38.06
N ALA A 538 -1.23 -20.45 -39.08
CA ALA A 538 -2.33 -21.40 -39.18
C ALA A 538 -2.13 -22.61 -38.24
N THR A 539 -3.23 -23.22 -37.79
CA THR A 539 -3.15 -24.49 -37.04
C THR A 539 -2.65 -25.63 -37.94
N PRO A 540 -2.03 -26.68 -37.36
CA PRO A 540 -1.46 -27.80 -38.13
C PRO A 540 -2.43 -28.55 -39.04
N SER A 541 -3.71 -28.64 -38.68
CA SER A 541 -4.71 -29.34 -39.48
C SER A 541 -5.34 -28.45 -40.57
N SER A 542 -5.71 -29.05 -41.71
CA SER A 542 -6.23 -28.29 -42.86
C SER A 542 -7.73 -28.00 -42.70
N ASN A 543 -8.16 -26.79 -43.07
CA ASN A 543 -9.57 -26.34 -42.98
C ASN A 543 -10.12 -26.35 -41.54
N THR A 544 -9.27 -26.02 -40.59
CA THR A 544 -9.57 -25.94 -39.16
C THR A 544 -8.89 -24.70 -38.58
N GLY A 545 -9.36 -24.23 -37.43
CA GLY A 545 -8.70 -23.17 -36.66
C GLY A 545 -8.51 -21.84 -37.40
N PRO A 546 -7.87 -20.86 -36.74
CA PRO A 546 -7.54 -19.58 -37.36
C PRO A 546 -6.29 -19.68 -38.24
N SER A 547 -6.19 -18.77 -39.23
CA SER A 547 -4.99 -18.63 -40.09
C SER A 547 -3.87 -17.77 -39.49
N SER A 548 -4.20 -16.97 -38.47
CA SER A 548 -3.30 -16.06 -37.75
C SER A 548 -3.94 -15.66 -36.42
N ALA A 549 -3.14 -15.14 -35.49
CA ALA A 549 -3.61 -14.53 -34.25
C ALA A 549 -4.59 -13.37 -34.52
N ASN A 550 -5.43 -13.04 -33.53
CA ASN A 550 -6.28 -11.86 -33.55
C ASN A 550 -5.50 -10.63 -33.06
N GLU A 551 -4.84 -10.76 -31.92
CA GLU A 551 -3.95 -9.77 -31.34
C GLU A 551 -2.50 -10.22 -31.56
N GLY A 552 -1.61 -9.29 -31.89
CA GLY A 552 -0.19 -9.62 -32.03
C GLY A 552 0.09 -10.70 -33.08
N SER A 553 0.86 -11.71 -32.68
CA SER A 553 1.38 -12.76 -33.56
C SER A 553 1.11 -14.18 -33.04
N GLN A 554 0.66 -14.32 -31.80
CA GLN A 554 0.53 -15.58 -31.09
C GLN A 554 -0.89 -15.76 -30.58
N TYR A 555 -1.33 -17.01 -30.50
CA TYR A 555 -2.57 -17.38 -29.82
C TYR A 555 -2.44 -18.79 -29.28
N VAL A 556 -3.41 -19.22 -28.47
CA VAL A 556 -3.45 -20.59 -27.96
C VAL A 556 -4.64 -21.34 -28.52
N PHE A 557 -4.45 -22.61 -28.83
CA PHE A 557 -5.49 -23.46 -29.39
C PHE A 557 -5.38 -24.90 -28.90
N MET A 558 -6.47 -25.62 -29.06
CA MET A 558 -6.51 -27.07 -28.92
C MET A 558 -6.59 -27.72 -30.30
N GLU A 559 -5.58 -28.53 -30.60
CA GLU A 559 -5.50 -29.31 -31.83
C GLU A 559 -6.37 -30.56 -31.70
N SER A 560 -7.39 -30.71 -32.56
CA SER A 560 -8.29 -31.88 -32.51
C SER A 560 -7.87 -33.02 -33.43
N SER A 561 -6.78 -32.92 -34.21
CA SER A 561 -6.29 -34.06 -35.00
C SER A 561 -5.64 -35.16 -34.15
N ALA A 562 -5.22 -36.26 -34.77
CA ALA A 562 -4.69 -37.43 -34.05
C ALA A 562 -3.47 -37.03 -33.21
N PRO A 563 -3.39 -37.39 -31.92
CA PRO A 563 -4.23 -38.37 -31.20
C PRO A 563 -5.41 -37.78 -30.39
N ASN A 564 -5.73 -36.52 -30.57
CA ASN A 564 -6.60 -35.75 -29.67
C ASN A 564 -8.10 -35.81 -30.03
N PHE A 565 -8.51 -36.59 -31.03
CA PHE A 565 -9.91 -36.98 -31.24
C PHE A 565 -10.13 -38.47 -30.91
N SER A 566 -11.31 -38.90 -30.46
CA SER A 566 -12.53 -38.14 -30.20
C SER A 566 -12.76 -37.85 -28.71
N THR A 567 -13.55 -36.82 -28.40
CA THR A 567 -14.08 -36.52 -27.05
C THR A 567 -13.01 -36.34 -25.99
N LYS A 568 -11.86 -35.78 -26.37
CA LYS A 568 -10.74 -35.49 -25.46
C LYS A 568 -10.88 -34.11 -24.86
N ARG A 569 -10.59 -33.99 -23.58
CA ARG A 569 -10.73 -32.75 -22.82
C ARG A 569 -9.38 -32.05 -22.67
N SER A 570 -9.36 -30.73 -22.76
CA SER A 570 -8.18 -29.90 -22.51
C SER A 570 -8.56 -28.65 -21.72
N ILE A 571 -7.78 -28.31 -20.70
CA ILE A 571 -8.12 -27.27 -19.72
C ILE A 571 -6.94 -26.30 -19.55
N LEU A 572 -7.22 -25.02 -19.76
CA LEU A 572 -6.31 -23.92 -19.46
C LEU A 572 -6.90 -23.06 -18.33
N VAL A 573 -6.15 -22.93 -17.23
CA VAL A 573 -6.59 -22.29 -15.99
C VAL A 573 -5.91 -20.95 -15.81
N SER A 574 -6.68 -19.91 -15.49
CA SER A 574 -6.19 -18.55 -15.28
C SER A 574 -5.40 -18.42 -13.97
N PRO A 575 -4.62 -17.33 -13.82
CA PRO A 575 -4.23 -16.88 -12.48
C PRO A 575 -5.45 -16.56 -11.62
N CYS A 576 -5.20 -16.33 -10.34
CA CYS A 576 -6.23 -15.83 -9.43
C CYS A 576 -6.48 -14.34 -9.68
N PHE A 577 -7.73 -13.91 -9.72
CA PHE A 577 -8.13 -12.50 -9.81
C PHE A 577 -8.81 -12.09 -8.52
N ASN A 578 -8.34 -11.00 -7.90
CA ASN A 578 -8.93 -10.43 -6.71
C ASN A 578 -9.92 -9.34 -7.10
N LEU A 579 -11.21 -9.65 -7.04
CA LEU A 579 -12.29 -8.71 -7.34
C LEU A 579 -12.81 -7.97 -6.09
N SER A 580 -12.05 -7.97 -4.99
CA SER A 580 -12.39 -7.23 -3.78
C SER A 580 -12.39 -5.72 -4.01
N GLY A 581 -13.46 -5.05 -3.54
CA GLY A 581 -13.64 -3.61 -3.70
C GLY A 581 -13.94 -3.14 -5.13
N GLN A 582 -14.21 -4.05 -6.06
CA GLN A 582 -14.62 -3.70 -7.43
C GLN A 582 -16.15 -3.55 -7.51
N ASN A 583 -16.63 -2.55 -8.26
CA ASN A 583 -18.06 -2.28 -8.41
C ASN A 583 -18.70 -3.02 -9.61
N GLN A 584 -17.87 -3.46 -10.56
CA GLN A 584 -18.26 -4.26 -11.72
C GLN A 584 -17.05 -5.09 -12.15
N ALA A 585 -17.26 -6.19 -12.87
CA ALA A 585 -16.19 -6.99 -13.47
C ALA A 585 -16.68 -7.59 -14.79
N THR A 586 -15.91 -7.45 -15.88
CA THR A 586 -16.24 -7.99 -17.20
C THR A 586 -15.04 -8.73 -17.80
N PHE A 587 -15.22 -10.00 -18.14
CA PHE A 587 -14.20 -10.82 -18.80
C PHE A 587 -14.47 -10.90 -20.30
N ASN A 588 -13.50 -10.50 -21.11
CA ASN A 588 -13.55 -10.48 -22.56
C ASN A 588 -12.47 -11.40 -23.13
N PHE A 589 -12.77 -12.06 -24.25
CA PHE A 589 -11.78 -12.78 -25.04
C PHE A 589 -12.27 -12.96 -26.47
N LYS A 590 -11.32 -13.18 -27.38
CA LYS A 590 -11.60 -13.64 -28.74
C LYS A 590 -11.55 -15.15 -28.78
N TYR A 591 -12.44 -15.76 -29.55
CA TYR A 591 -12.41 -17.20 -29.81
C TYR A 591 -12.58 -17.51 -31.30
N HIS A 592 -12.01 -18.63 -31.73
CA HIS A 592 -12.16 -19.16 -33.09
C HIS A 592 -12.49 -20.64 -32.99
N MET A 593 -13.52 -21.07 -33.70
CA MET A 593 -13.95 -22.48 -33.72
C MET A 593 -14.36 -22.83 -35.15
N TYR A 594 -13.44 -23.41 -35.91
CA TYR A 594 -13.66 -23.74 -37.31
C TYR A 594 -13.29 -25.18 -37.63
N GLY A 595 -14.16 -25.84 -38.39
CA GLY A 595 -14.07 -27.24 -38.77
C GLY A 595 -15.44 -27.83 -39.14
N ALA A 596 -15.60 -29.13 -38.92
CA ALA A 596 -16.85 -29.84 -39.09
C ALA A 596 -17.89 -29.47 -38.02
N SER A 597 -19.18 -29.70 -38.30
CA SER A 597 -20.26 -29.41 -37.36
C SER A 597 -20.12 -30.14 -36.01
N ALA A 598 -19.49 -31.31 -36.01
CA ALA A 598 -19.26 -32.14 -34.83
C ALA A 598 -17.88 -31.93 -34.18
N MET A 599 -17.22 -30.77 -34.36
CA MET A 599 -15.85 -30.50 -33.89
C MET A 599 -15.65 -30.37 -32.36
N GLY A 600 -16.73 -30.32 -31.57
CA GLY A 600 -16.64 -30.27 -30.11
C GLY A 600 -17.28 -29.05 -29.47
N ASN A 601 -16.85 -28.71 -28.25
CA ASN A 601 -17.35 -27.55 -27.49
C ASN A 601 -16.23 -26.88 -26.68
N LEU A 602 -16.37 -25.56 -26.53
CA LEU A 602 -15.53 -24.72 -25.68
C LEU A 602 -16.39 -24.09 -24.60
N LYS A 603 -15.93 -24.15 -23.35
CA LYS A 603 -16.58 -23.54 -22.18
C LYS A 603 -15.64 -22.61 -21.46
N LEU A 604 -16.20 -21.56 -20.88
CA LEU A 604 -15.55 -20.79 -19.82
C LEU A 604 -16.27 -21.09 -18.51
N ALA A 605 -15.50 -21.45 -17.49
CA ALA A 605 -16.02 -21.67 -16.15
C ALA A 605 -15.27 -20.84 -15.11
N VAL A 606 -15.97 -20.47 -14.04
CA VAL A 606 -15.46 -19.68 -12.91
C VAL A 606 -15.45 -20.52 -11.63
N SER A 607 -14.47 -20.28 -10.77
CA SER A 607 -14.31 -20.89 -9.45
C SER A 607 -14.04 -19.81 -8.43
N THR A 608 -14.72 -19.89 -7.28
CA THR A 608 -14.54 -19.01 -6.11
C THR A 608 -13.83 -19.72 -4.94
N ASP A 609 -13.39 -20.97 -5.15
CA ASP A 609 -12.81 -21.86 -4.14
C ASP A 609 -11.46 -22.44 -4.58
N ASN A 610 -10.66 -21.59 -5.25
CA ASN A 610 -9.32 -21.88 -5.74
C ASN A 610 -9.24 -23.09 -6.70
N GLY A 611 -10.30 -23.33 -7.47
CA GLY A 611 -10.38 -24.39 -8.48
C GLY A 611 -10.92 -25.72 -7.96
N SER A 612 -11.49 -25.76 -6.75
CA SER A 612 -12.08 -26.98 -6.18
C SER A 612 -13.42 -27.32 -6.83
N SER A 613 -14.24 -26.31 -7.12
CA SER A 613 -15.50 -26.40 -7.86
C SER A 613 -15.57 -25.33 -8.96
N TRP A 614 -16.37 -25.60 -9.99
CA TRP A 614 -16.41 -24.79 -11.21
C TRP A 614 -17.82 -24.63 -11.73
N THR A 615 -18.22 -23.39 -12.03
CA THR A 615 -19.51 -23.04 -12.61
C THR A 615 -19.32 -22.56 -14.04
N THR A 616 -20.02 -23.13 -15.01
CA THR A 616 -19.92 -22.70 -16.42
C THR A 616 -20.67 -21.37 -16.62
N VAL A 617 -19.97 -20.36 -17.13
CA VAL A 617 -20.53 -19.02 -17.39
C VAL A 617 -20.68 -18.72 -18.88
N TRP A 618 -20.02 -19.47 -19.75
CA TRP A 618 -20.16 -19.34 -21.20
C TRP A 618 -19.85 -20.66 -21.91
N THR A 619 -20.53 -20.92 -23.04
CA THR A 619 -20.26 -22.10 -23.87
C THR A 619 -20.62 -21.88 -25.34
N LYS A 620 -19.84 -22.48 -26.23
CA LYS A 620 -20.13 -22.64 -27.67
C LYS A 620 -19.79 -24.05 -28.12
N SER A 621 -20.50 -24.52 -29.13
CA SER A 621 -20.38 -25.90 -29.65
C SER A 621 -20.46 -25.91 -31.17
N GLY A 622 -19.68 -26.80 -31.79
CA GLY A 622 -19.62 -26.96 -33.25
C GLY A 622 -18.97 -25.77 -33.97
N ASN A 623 -18.99 -25.83 -35.29
CA ASN A 623 -18.39 -24.81 -36.16
C ASN A 623 -19.07 -23.44 -36.00
N GLN A 624 -18.29 -22.40 -35.70
CA GLN A 624 -18.72 -21.01 -35.55
C GLN A 624 -18.27 -20.12 -36.72
N GLY A 625 -17.69 -20.72 -37.77
CA GLY A 625 -17.20 -20.04 -38.97
C GLY A 625 -15.71 -19.73 -38.90
N ASN A 626 -15.13 -19.40 -40.06
CA ASN A 626 -13.70 -19.11 -40.19
C ASN A 626 -13.40 -17.61 -39.96
N SER A 627 -13.70 -17.12 -38.76
CA SER A 627 -13.37 -15.76 -38.32
C SER A 627 -13.27 -15.74 -36.81
N TRP A 628 -12.42 -14.87 -36.27
CA TRP A 628 -12.37 -14.61 -34.84
C TRP A 628 -13.67 -13.96 -34.38
N GLN A 629 -14.21 -14.44 -33.26
CA GLN A 629 -15.48 -14.00 -32.67
C GLN A 629 -15.24 -13.41 -31.27
N ASP A 630 -16.12 -12.51 -30.84
CA ASP A 630 -16.08 -11.88 -29.51
C ASP A 630 -16.90 -12.64 -28.47
N ALA A 631 -16.34 -12.76 -27.26
CA ALA A 631 -17.05 -13.19 -26.07
C ALA A 631 -16.88 -12.17 -24.94
N THR A 632 -17.99 -11.76 -24.34
CA THR A 632 -18.07 -10.85 -23.19
C THR A 632 -18.90 -11.49 -22.10
N ILE A 633 -18.33 -11.66 -20.93
CA ILE A 633 -18.93 -12.32 -19.77
C ILE A 633 -18.97 -11.32 -18.62
N ASP A 634 -20.16 -11.08 -18.09
CA ASP A 634 -20.34 -10.33 -16.86
C ASP A 634 -19.96 -11.20 -15.65
N LEU A 635 -19.04 -10.70 -14.85
CA LEU A 635 -18.60 -11.31 -13.59
C LEU A 635 -19.02 -10.49 -12.37
N SER A 636 -19.97 -9.55 -12.54
CA SER A 636 -20.49 -8.70 -11.46
C SER A 636 -20.98 -9.48 -10.25
N THR A 637 -21.52 -10.69 -10.42
CA THR A 637 -21.96 -11.56 -9.33
C THR A 637 -20.83 -12.11 -8.46
N TYR A 638 -19.58 -11.94 -8.91
CA TYR A 638 -18.37 -12.42 -8.23
C TYR A 638 -17.49 -11.28 -7.70
N VAL A 639 -17.94 -10.02 -7.77
CA VAL A 639 -17.27 -8.91 -7.09
C VAL A 639 -17.21 -9.17 -5.58
N ASN A 640 -16.20 -8.61 -4.92
CA ASN A 640 -15.91 -8.90 -3.51
C ASN A 640 -15.46 -10.34 -3.23
N SER A 641 -14.98 -11.05 -4.24
CA SER A 641 -14.39 -12.40 -4.09
C SER A 641 -13.11 -12.56 -4.91
N ASN A 642 -12.34 -13.62 -4.61
CA ASN A 642 -11.24 -14.07 -5.45
C ASN A 642 -11.75 -15.13 -6.42
N VAL A 643 -11.47 -14.99 -7.71
CA VAL A 643 -11.92 -15.93 -8.75
C VAL A 643 -10.77 -16.51 -9.55
N LYS A 644 -10.95 -17.76 -10.00
CA LYS A 644 -10.21 -18.34 -11.12
C LYS A 644 -11.18 -18.59 -12.27
N LEU A 645 -10.67 -18.46 -13.48
CA LEU A 645 -11.36 -18.82 -14.71
C LEU A 645 -10.65 -20.01 -15.35
N ARG A 646 -11.36 -20.79 -16.15
CA ARG A 646 -10.74 -21.80 -17.01
C ARG A 646 -11.44 -21.90 -18.34
N PHE A 647 -10.66 -22.04 -19.40
CA PHE A 647 -11.15 -22.57 -20.66
C PHE A 647 -11.16 -24.09 -20.58
N ASP A 648 -12.32 -24.68 -20.81
CA ASP A 648 -12.58 -26.12 -20.69
C ASP A 648 -13.12 -26.60 -22.04
N GLY A 649 -12.21 -27.09 -22.87
CA GLY A 649 -12.48 -27.53 -24.23
C GLY A 649 -12.65 -29.04 -24.30
N THR A 650 -13.54 -29.51 -25.18
CA THR A 650 -13.70 -30.94 -25.49
C THR A 650 -13.76 -31.13 -26.99
N THR A 651 -12.85 -31.93 -27.55
CA THR A 651 -12.80 -32.24 -28.98
C THR A 651 -14.00 -33.07 -29.42
N GLY A 652 -14.31 -32.95 -30.70
CA GLY A 652 -15.45 -33.60 -31.34
C GLY A 652 -15.30 -35.08 -31.60
N THR A 653 -16.18 -35.62 -32.44
CA THR A 653 -16.09 -36.99 -32.98
C THR A 653 -15.29 -37.06 -34.29
N THR A 654 -14.68 -35.95 -34.69
CA THR A 654 -13.93 -35.78 -35.95
C THR A 654 -12.64 -35.03 -35.67
N TRP A 655 -11.62 -35.31 -36.48
CA TRP A 655 -10.33 -34.60 -36.46
C TRP A 655 -10.42 -33.19 -37.03
N GLN A 656 -11.48 -32.91 -37.81
CA GLN A 656 -11.65 -31.65 -38.52
C GLN A 656 -12.21 -30.58 -37.59
N GLY A 657 -11.41 -30.00 -36.72
CA GLY A 657 -11.72 -28.69 -36.16
C GLY A 657 -10.88 -28.31 -34.96
N ASP A 658 -10.39 -27.08 -34.94
CA ASP A 658 -9.60 -26.55 -33.83
C ASP A 658 -10.34 -25.41 -33.15
N MET A 659 -10.14 -25.31 -31.84
CA MET A 659 -10.69 -24.22 -31.03
C MET A 659 -9.54 -23.40 -30.48
N ALA A 660 -9.60 -22.08 -30.69
CA ALA A 660 -8.56 -21.16 -30.29
C ALA A 660 -9.13 -20.02 -29.45
N VAL A 661 -8.31 -19.46 -28.57
CA VAL A 661 -8.60 -18.25 -27.80
C VAL A 661 -7.43 -17.28 -27.85
N ASP A 662 -7.76 -15.99 -27.81
CA ASP A 662 -6.81 -14.88 -27.91
C ASP A 662 -7.39 -13.61 -27.26
N ALA A 663 -6.60 -12.55 -27.12
CA ALA A 663 -7.00 -11.22 -26.66
C ALA A 663 -7.86 -11.24 -25.38
N ILE A 664 -7.37 -11.92 -24.35
CA ILE A 664 -8.06 -12.04 -23.06
C ILE A 664 -7.94 -10.73 -22.29
N SER A 665 -9.04 -10.26 -21.72
CA SER A 665 -9.08 -9.10 -20.84
C SER A 665 -10.06 -9.27 -19.68
N LEU A 666 -9.71 -8.76 -18.49
CA LEU A 666 -10.62 -8.64 -17.35
C LEU A 666 -10.62 -7.19 -16.87
N THR A 667 -11.78 -6.53 -16.94
CA THR A 667 -11.94 -5.10 -16.61
C THR A 667 -12.95 -4.91 -15.48
N ASN A 668 -12.95 -3.75 -14.82
CA ASN A 668 -13.82 -3.44 -13.70
C ASN A 668 -15.00 -2.49 -14.04
N GLY A 669 -15.40 -2.43 -15.31
CA GLY A 669 -16.53 -1.60 -15.75
C GLY A 669 -16.22 -0.17 -16.21
N SER A 670 -14.95 0.18 -16.43
CA SER A 670 -14.62 1.32 -17.29
C SER A 670 -15.17 1.06 -18.72
N THR A 671 -15.40 2.07 -19.56
CA THR A 671 -15.75 1.89 -21.00
C THR A 671 -14.51 1.83 -21.89
N ASP A 672 -14.59 1.12 -23.03
CA ASP A 672 -13.50 0.95 -24.01
C ASP A 672 -13.05 2.31 -24.52
N LYS A 673 -11.76 2.62 -24.41
CA LYS A 673 -11.21 3.87 -24.95
C LYS A 673 -11.42 3.99 -26.47
N CYS A 674 -11.58 2.87 -27.16
CA CYS A 674 -11.86 2.79 -28.59
C CYS A 674 -13.35 2.77 -28.94
N ALA A 675 -14.25 2.77 -27.96
CA ALA A 675 -15.69 2.75 -28.23
C ALA A 675 -16.09 3.97 -29.08
N GLY A 676 -16.66 3.71 -30.27
CA GLY A 676 -17.12 4.76 -31.18
C GLY A 676 -16.05 5.40 -32.07
N VAL A 677 -14.79 4.94 -32.01
CA VAL A 677 -13.69 5.48 -32.82
C VAL A 677 -13.47 4.63 -34.09
N SER A 678 -13.50 5.26 -35.26
CA SER A 678 -13.40 4.56 -36.56
C SER A 678 -11.97 4.10 -36.90
N PRO A 679 -11.78 3.02 -37.68
CA PRO A 679 -10.45 2.58 -38.09
C PRO A 679 -9.69 3.61 -38.94
N TYR A 680 -8.36 3.60 -38.86
CA TYR A 680 -7.50 4.44 -39.68
C TYR A 680 -7.68 4.13 -41.17
N ASP A 681 -8.06 5.15 -41.94
CA ASP A 681 -8.16 5.14 -43.39
C ASP A 681 -7.11 6.07 -44.01
N GLY A 682 -6.15 5.51 -44.75
CA GLY A 682 -5.06 6.26 -45.38
C GLY A 682 -5.47 7.17 -46.55
N SER A 683 -6.74 7.16 -46.96
CA SER A 683 -7.29 8.06 -47.99
C SER A 683 -7.90 9.35 -47.44
N GLN A 684 -8.13 9.40 -46.12
CA GLN A 684 -8.64 10.59 -45.43
C GLN A 684 -7.51 11.46 -44.88
N SER A 685 -7.78 12.76 -44.76
CA SER A 685 -6.88 13.72 -44.10
C SER A 685 -7.34 13.96 -42.67
N TYR A 686 -6.40 13.86 -41.71
CA TYR A 686 -6.67 14.01 -40.29
C TYR A 686 -5.95 15.23 -39.72
N SER A 687 -6.66 16.00 -38.91
CA SER A 687 -6.16 17.17 -38.19
C SER A 687 -5.72 16.80 -36.79
N ALA A 688 -4.84 17.60 -36.17
CA ALA A 688 -4.43 17.37 -34.78
C ALA A 688 -5.65 17.33 -33.85
N GLY A 689 -5.78 16.26 -33.06
CA GLY A 689 -6.92 15.93 -32.19
C GLY A 689 -7.83 14.81 -32.73
N ASP A 690 -7.75 14.45 -34.02
CA ASP A 690 -8.58 13.39 -34.59
C ASP A 690 -8.14 12.00 -34.08
N ARG A 691 -9.10 11.10 -33.85
CA ARG A 691 -8.86 9.77 -33.30
C ARG A 691 -9.25 8.66 -34.25
N VAL A 692 -8.42 7.63 -34.32
CA VAL A 692 -8.62 6.45 -35.16
C VAL A 692 -8.22 5.17 -34.42
N THR A 693 -8.76 4.03 -34.83
CA THR A 693 -8.29 2.71 -34.37
C THR A 693 -7.39 2.07 -35.42
N PHE A 694 -6.25 1.52 -35.02
CA PHE A 694 -5.33 0.83 -35.92
C PHE A 694 -4.67 -0.33 -35.20
N GLN A 695 -4.71 -1.54 -35.80
CA GLN A 695 -4.12 -2.76 -35.22
C GLN A 695 -4.49 -2.98 -33.74
N GLY A 696 -5.77 -2.77 -33.38
CA GLY A 696 -6.26 -3.00 -32.03
C GLY A 696 -5.87 -1.93 -31.00
N SER A 697 -5.36 -0.77 -31.41
CA SER A 697 -5.04 0.36 -30.52
C SER A 697 -5.69 1.68 -30.97
N LEU A 698 -5.93 2.57 -30.01
CA LEU A 698 -6.41 3.93 -30.24
C LEU A 698 -5.23 4.85 -30.56
N TYR A 699 -5.34 5.64 -31.61
CA TYR A 699 -4.37 6.66 -31.95
C TYR A 699 -5.04 8.03 -32.05
N GLU A 700 -4.34 9.07 -31.61
CA GLU A 700 -4.75 10.47 -31.78
C GLU A 700 -3.71 11.22 -32.63
N ARG A 701 -4.19 12.00 -33.59
CA ARG A 701 -3.35 12.79 -34.48
C ARG A 701 -2.77 13.97 -33.71
N THR A 702 -1.47 14.20 -33.81
CA THR A 702 -0.80 15.41 -33.29
C THR A 702 -0.36 16.31 -34.44
N THR A 703 0.19 17.48 -34.10
CA THR A 703 0.74 18.43 -35.09
C THR A 703 1.95 17.87 -35.85
N SER A 704 2.60 16.82 -35.34
CA SER A 704 3.81 16.21 -35.92
C SER A 704 3.67 14.72 -36.25
N GLY A 705 2.58 14.04 -35.86
CA GLY A 705 2.45 12.59 -36.06
C GLY A 705 1.17 11.98 -35.50
N TRP A 706 1.23 10.70 -35.13
CA TRP A 706 0.16 9.99 -34.43
C TRP A 706 0.68 9.51 -33.07
N THR A 707 -0.09 9.76 -32.02
CA THR A 707 0.19 9.29 -30.66
C THR A 707 -0.67 8.06 -30.39
N ASN A 708 -0.05 6.96 -29.96
CA ASN A 708 -0.79 5.77 -29.51
C ASN A 708 -1.32 6.02 -28.09
N LEU A 709 -2.63 6.01 -27.91
CA LEU A 709 -3.34 6.15 -26.64
C LEU A 709 -3.61 4.78 -25.96
N GLY A 710 -3.06 3.71 -26.54
CA GLY A 710 -3.06 2.33 -26.04
C GLY A 710 -4.10 1.44 -26.70
N ALA A 711 -4.04 0.14 -26.39
CA ALA A 711 -4.94 -0.88 -26.91
C ALA A 711 -6.44 -0.56 -26.66
N CYS A 712 -7.28 -0.96 -27.61
CA CYS A 712 -8.73 -1.01 -27.48
C CYS A 712 -9.10 -2.08 -26.43
N GLY A 713 -9.98 -1.71 -25.53
CA GLY A 713 -10.29 -2.36 -24.26
C GLY A 713 -10.49 -1.30 -23.17
N THR A 714 -11.39 -1.53 -22.23
CA THR A 714 -11.83 -0.51 -21.28
C THR A 714 -10.76 -0.05 -20.28
N ALA A 715 -10.75 1.27 -20.04
CA ALA A 715 -9.64 2.16 -19.66
C ALA A 715 -8.68 1.79 -18.49
N ARG A 716 -7.44 2.31 -18.62
CA ARG A 716 -6.20 2.28 -17.79
C ARG A 716 -6.15 3.45 -16.75
N ILE A 717 -5.17 3.66 -15.85
CA ILE A 717 -3.71 3.98 -16.01
C ILE A 717 -2.94 3.84 -14.64
N ASN A 718 -1.61 3.66 -14.49
CA ASN A 718 -0.41 4.25 -15.14
C ASN A 718 0.85 3.33 -15.12
N ASP A 719 1.51 3.22 -16.27
CA ASP A 719 2.95 3.49 -16.38
C ASP A 719 3.05 4.71 -17.31
N GLU A 720 3.38 5.88 -16.75
CA GLU A 720 3.66 7.08 -17.54
C GLU A 720 5.13 7.07 -17.91
N GLY A 721 5.43 6.49 -19.07
CA GLY A 721 6.65 6.79 -19.80
C GLY A 721 6.34 7.81 -20.89
N PHE A 722 6.79 9.05 -20.72
CA PHE A 722 7.14 9.88 -21.86
C PHE A 722 8.29 9.16 -22.60
N VAL A 723 8.09 8.85 -23.88
CA VAL A 723 9.17 8.38 -24.77
C VAL A 723 9.68 9.58 -25.55
N GLN A 724 10.93 9.97 -25.27
CA GLN A 724 11.74 10.76 -26.20
C GLN A 724 12.91 9.87 -26.65
N HIS A 725 12.95 9.61 -27.97
CA HIS A 725 13.96 8.87 -28.74
C HIS A 725 13.90 7.33 -28.72
N LEU A 726 13.84 6.74 -29.93
CA LEU A 726 13.91 5.30 -30.20
C LEU A 726 15.34 4.81 -29.91
N ASP A 727 15.58 4.30 -28.70
CA ASP A 727 16.83 3.60 -28.41
C ASP A 727 16.83 2.20 -29.02
N VAL A 728 17.90 1.92 -29.75
CA VAL A 728 18.20 0.60 -30.30
C VAL A 728 18.85 -0.22 -29.19
N GLU A 729 18.14 -1.21 -28.68
CA GLU A 729 18.63 -2.12 -27.65
C GLU A 729 19.46 -3.20 -28.33
N ILE A 730 20.76 -3.30 -27.99
CA ILE A 730 21.66 -4.37 -28.47
C ILE A 730 22.48 -4.87 -27.29
N SER A 731 22.50 -6.19 -27.11
CA SER A 731 23.37 -6.86 -26.14
C SER A 731 23.98 -8.12 -26.74
N VAL A 732 25.13 -8.54 -26.22
CA VAL A 732 25.84 -9.74 -26.68
C VAL A 732 26.13 -10.70 -25.52
N TYR A 733 25.87 -12.00 -25.72
CA TYR A 733 26.00 -13.03 -24.68
C TYR A 733 26.29 -14.41 -25.29
N PRO A 734 26.85 -15.38 -24.55
CA PRO A 734 27.41 -15.23 -23.21
C PRO A 734 28.69 -14.40 -23.25
N ASN A 735 28.94 -13.59 -22.21
CA ASN A 735 30.18 -12.82 -22.09
C ASN A 735 30.71 -12.99 -20.66
N PRO A 736 31.79 -13.77 -20.42
CA PRO A 736 32.75 -14.31 -21.40
C PRO A 736 32.22 -15.46 -22.29
N VAL A 737 32.64 -15.51 -23.55
CA VAL A 737 32.33 -16.59 -24.51
C VAL A 737 33.36 -17.72 -24.36
N LYS A 738 32.92 -18.88 -23.89
CA LYS A 738 33.76 -20.10 -23.82
C LYS A 738 33.65 -20.98 -25.07
N GLY A 739 32.51 -20.92 -25.77
CA GLY A 739 32.26 -21.67 -27.00
C GLY A 739 32.70 -20.93 -28.26
N ASN A 740 32.15 -21.36 -29.40
CA ASN A 740 32.39 -20.72 -30.70
C ASN A 740 31.34 -19.67 -31.05
N GLU A 741 30.24 -19.56 -30.30
CA GLU A 741 29.13 -18.66 -30.65
C GLU A 741 28.95 -17.53 -29.63
N LEU A 742 28.83 -16.31 -30.14
CA LEU A 742 28.40 -15.11 -29.42
C LEU A 742 27.02 -14.69 -29.96
N PHE A 743 25.99 -14.76 -29.14
CA PHE A 743 24.62 -14.38 -29.47
C PHE A 743 24.42 -12.88 -29.34
N VAL A 744 23.58 -12.32 -30.22
CA VAL A 744 23.22 -10.90 -30.25
C VAL A 744 21.72 -10.80 -30.02
N LYS A 745 21.31 -10.16 -28.92
CA LYS A 745 19.91 -9.81 -28.68
C LYS A 745 19.72 -8.35 -29.04
N SER A 746 18.85 -8.07 -30.02
CA SER A 746 18.51 -6.71 -30.38
C SER A 746 17.05 -6.55 -30.76
N ASN A 747 16.54 -5.33 -30.60
CA ASN A 747 15.27 -4.88 -31.19
C ASN A 747 15.37 -4.50 -32.68
N ILE A 748 16.54 -4.66 -33.31
CA ILE A 748 16.76 -4.51 -34.76
C ILE A 748 17.29 -5.82 -35.36
N GLU A 749 16.61 -6.31 -36.39
CA GLU A 749 17.02 -7.49 -37.15
C GLU A 749 18.15 -7.17 -38.14
N ASN A 750 19.08 -8.12 -38.34
CA ASN A 750 20.14 -8.04 -39.35
C ASN A 750 21.11 -6.86 -39.19
N LEU A 751 21.63 -6.62 -37.98
CA LEU A 751 22.63 -5.58 -37.74
C LEU A 751 23.97 -5.90 -38.41
N VAL A 752 24.54 -4.92 -39.10
CA VAL A 752 25.90 -5.05 -39.67
C VAL A 752 26.93 -4.84 -38.56
N PHE A 753 27.85 -5.78 -38.38
CA PHE A 753 28.86 -5.72 -37.32
C PHE A 753 30.30 -5.92 -37.81
N THR A 754 31.26 -5.39 -37.04
CA THR A 754 32.70 -5.61 -37.17
C THR A 754 33.32 -5.88 -35.79
N ILE A 755 34.15 -6.91 -35.66
CA ILE A 755 34.94 -7.21 -34.46
C ILE A 755 36.37 -6.75 -34.67
N VAL A 756 36.91 -6.02 -33.69
CA VAL A 756 38.29 -5.56 -33.66
C VAL A 756 39.02 -6.10 -32.43
N ASN A 757 40.31 -6.42 -32.60
CA ASN A 757 41.19 -6.77 -31.47
C ASN A 757 41.65 -5.51 -30.71
N MET A 758 42.34 -5.68 -29.58
CA MET A 758 42.81 -4.53 -28.78
C MET A 758 43.88 -3.65 -29.45
N LEU A 759 44.44 -4.07 -30.59
CA LEU A 759 45.32 -3.25 -31.43
C LEU A 759 44.54 -2.45 -32.49
N GLY A 760 43.21 -2.56 -32.49
CA GLY A 760 42.32 -1.89 -33.45
C GLY A 760 42.26 -2.56 -34.82
N GLN A 761 42.79 -3.77 -34.98
CA GLN A 761 42.73 -4.50 -36.24
C GLN A 761 41.39 -5.21 -36.38
N GLU A 762 40.74 -5.07 -37.54
CA GLU A 762 39.51 -5.80 -37.88
C GLU A 762 39.82 -7.29 -38.07
N VAL A 763 39.12 -8.14 -37.32
CA VAL A 763 39.34 -9.60 -37.33
C VAL A 763 38.14 -10.38 -37.87
N VAL A 764 36.90 -9.87 -37.72
CA VAL A 764 35.67 -10.50 -38.25
C VAL A 764 34.67 -9.41 -38.63
N LYS A 765 33.88 -9.59 -39.69
CA LYS A 765 32.74 -8.72 -40.04
C LYS A 765 31.60 -9.50 -40.68
N GLY A 766 30.38 -9.01 -40.54
CA GLY A 766 29.20 -9.66 -41.11
C GLY A 766 27.89 -8.98 -40.74
N THR A 767 26.80 -9.71 -40.85
CA THR A 767 25.46 -9.26 -40.47
C THR A 767 24.90 -10.25 -39.45
N SER A 768 24.46 -9.76 -38.28
CA SER A 768 24.01 -10.61 -37.18
C SER A 768 22.58 -11.07 -37.41
N ALA A 769 22.39 -12.38 -37.59
CA ALA A 769 21.05 -12.98 -37.59
C ALA A 769 20.57 -13.19 -36.14
N ASN A 770 21.24 -14.07 -35.38
CA ASN A 770 20.99 -14.35 -33.96
C ASN A 770 22.27 -14.76 -33.18
N SER A 771 23.26 -15.36 -33.87
CA SER A 771 24.58 -15.70 -33.33
C SER A 771 25.70 -15.31 -34.30
N ILE A 772 26.89 -15.10 -33.75
CA ILE A 772 28.13 -14.78 -34.45
C ILE A 772 29.18 -15.84 -34.11
N ASP A 773 29.78 -16.46 -35.12
CA ASP A 773 30.86 -17.42 -34.95
C ASP A 773 32.18 -16.69 -34.64
N VAL A 774 32.67 -16.90 -33.42
CA VAL A 774 33.93 -16.39 -32.86
C VAL A 774 34.93 -17.52 -32.56
N GLY A 775 34.69 -18.73 -33.07
CA GLY A 775 35.53 -19.91 -32.80
C GLY A 775 36.98 -19.80 -33.29
N ASN A 776 37.23 -18.97 -34.32
CA ASN A 776 38.57 -18.73 -34.88
C ASN A 776 39.32 -17.58 -34.18
N LEU A 777 38.72 -16.93 -33.18
CA LEU A 777 39.40 -15.89 -32.39
C LEU A 777 40.21 -16.53 -31.26
N GLU A 778 41.47 -16.10 -31.10
CA GLU A 778 42.29 -16.51 -29.96
C GLU A 778 41.71 -15.94 -28.65
N ALA A 779 41.98 -16.61 -27.52
CA ALA A 779 41.51 -16.17 -26.21
C ALA A 779 42.06 -14.77 -25.88
N GLY A 780 41.16 -13.84 -25.56
CA GLY A 780 41.48 -12.43 -25.41
C GLY A 780 40.27 -11.53 -25.33
N LEU A 781 40.52 -10.22 -25.24
CA LEU A 781 39.49 -9.20 -25.17
C LEU A 781 39.26 -8.57 -26.55
N TYR A 782 38.00 -8.40 -26.94
CA TYR A 782 37.61 -7.85 -28.24
C TYR A 782 36.50 -6.81 -28.09
N LEU A 783 36.42 -5.91 -29.06
CA LEU A 783 35.31 -4.97 -29.24
C LEU A 783 34.51 -5.36 -30.47
N ILE A 784 33.19 -5.37 -30.37
CA ILE A 784 32.27 -5.59 -31.48
C ILE A 784 31.45 -4.31 -31.71
N GLN A 785 31.43 -3.85 -32.95
CA GLN A 785 30.81 -2.60 -33.36
C GLN A 785 29.65 -2.89 -34.30
N PHE A 786 28.45 -2.37 -34.01
CA PHE A 786 27.24 -2.49 -34.82
C PHE A 786 26.91 -1.16 -35.49
N ARG A 787 26.63 -1.17 -36.79
CA ARG A 787 26.28 0.04 -37.55
C ARG A 787 24.77 0.24 -37.62
N ILE A 788 24.29 1.38 -37.12
CA ILE A 788 22.86 1.73 -37.04
C ILE A 788 22.71 3.19 -37.49
N ASN A 789 21.89 3.46 -38.51
CA ASN A 789 21.62 4.81 -39.02
C ASN A 789 22.88 5.69 -39.20
N ASP A 790 23.96 5.10 -39.76
CA ASP A 790 25.27 5.74 -39.98
C ASP A 790 26.08 6.13 -38.73
N GLN A 791 25.74 5.57 -37.56
CA GLN A 791 26.53 5.62 -36.33
C GLN A 791 26.95 4.20 -35.88
N PHE A 792 27.96 4.10 -35.01
CA PHE A 792 28.46 2.83 -34.50
C PHE A 792 28.18 2.67 -33.01
N GLU A 793 27.47 1.61 -32.64
CA GLU A 793 27.33 1.16 -31.26
C GLU A 793 28.39 0.10 -30.95
N THR A 794 29.18 0.31 -29.90
CA THR A 794 30.34 -0.54 -29.59
C THR A 794 30.16 -1.26 -28.26
N LEU A 795 30.22 -2.59 -28.30
CA LEU A 795 30.15 -3.45 -27.13
C LEU A 795 31.45 -4.23 -26.96
N LYS A 796 31.70 -4.69 -25.73
CA LYS A 796 32.93 -5.38 -25.34
C LYS A 796 32.64 -6.82 -24.94
N PHE A 797 33.42 -7.78 -25.45
CA PHE A 797 33.32 -9.17 -24.99
C PHE A 797 34.68 -9.86 -24.86
N ILE A 798 34.72 -10.90 -24.01
CA ILE A 798 35.92 -11.68 -23.72
C ILE A 798 35.76 -13.07 -24.34
N LYS A 799 36.70 -13.48 -25.20
CA LYS A 799 36.85 -14.88 -25.66
C LYS A 799 37.80 -15.59 -24.70
N GLN A 800 37.33 -16.69 -24.11
CA GLN A 800 38.16 -17.57 -23.26
C GLN A 800 38.60 -18.81 -24.01
#